data_AF-A0AA91T3K3-F1
#
_entry.id   AF-A0AA91T3K3-F1
#
_cell.length_a   1.000
_cell.length_b   1.000
_cell.length_c   1.000
_cell.angle_alpha   90.00
_cell.angle_beta   90.00
_cell.angle_gamma   90.00
#
_symmetry.space_group_name_H-M   'P 1'
#
loop_
_entity.id
_entity.type
_entity.pdbx_description
1 polymer ?
#
loop_
_entity_poly.entity_id
_entity_poly.type
_entity_poly.pdbx_seq_one_letter_code
_entity_poly.pdbx_strand_id
1 'polypeptide(L)'
;MNSEHADTNPFMDGASSRSDNSYTSSEIPRVQGRQYGNQLAYSEYTSQNGTSSNLLQDSSDEDRRSPLVDSDQGAGFSQSPPSQGSPDMMKVPSEFDRYPSMAGSRVVSSTSLASHFNNKEYDASSHDGSSSKSSNPFVSNVDFSPFGGYPASLFPLHVDEKEPDDYLHNPDPIADAEYDKNRFWYDLKTMDRRSGMGVVGFILFFLAAAVVFVVLPIVTYSGITNHSEPEHYEILTHYEYPLSAAIRTSLIDPDTPEEAHYKENQYGEKWVLTFSEEFNAEGRTFYDGDDQFFQAVDLHYDATKDLEWYDPDAVTTENGTLVLRMDAYKNHNLFYRSGMVQSWNKLCFTQGMIFVSANLPNYGNVTGLWPGLWTMGNLARPGYLATSDGVWPYTYDSCDAGITANQSSPDGISYLPGQRLNVCTCKGEDHPNRGTGRGAPEIDILEGEVDTRVMVGVASQSYQVAPMDIWYMPDYNFVEIHNLEVTTMNTYCGGPFQQALSATSTLNTTWYESGAGEANYQVYGYEYLNDDDTGHLSWYVGETPTWTLHAYALGPNGNVGFRRISKEPMAIILNLGISNNWAYIDWNAIHFPVHMRVDFVRVYQPEDQINMTCDPEDYPTYDYIENHLDAYMNPNLTSWSSAGYKVPKNHLVHGCT
;
A
#
# COMPACT_ATOMS: atom_id res chain seq x y z
N MET A 1 72.43 -39.42 6.82
CA MET A 1 72.28 -40.45 7.87
C MET A 1 71.06 -40.09 8.69
N ASN A 2 69.87 -40.64 8.53
CA ASN A 2 69.17 -41.51 7.55
C ASN A 2 67.96 -42.02 8.38
N SER A 3 66.74 -42.19 7.88
CA SER A 3 66.15 -41.90 6.55
C SER A 3 64.64 -41.68 6.73
N GLU A 4 63.93 -41.39 5.63
CA GLU A 4 62.47 -41.52 5.60
C GLU A 4 62.00 -42.96 5.85
N HIS A 5 60.71 -43.12 6.14
CA HIS A 5 59.85 -44.07 5.42
C HIS A 5 58.38 -43.61 5.45
N ALA A 6 57.65 -43.92 4.37
CA ALA A 6 56.20 -43.73 4.23
C ALA A 6 55.53 -45.10 3.94
N ASP A 7 54.26 -45.06 3.49
CA ASP A 7 53.40 -46.17 3.07
C ASP A 7 52.79 -47.04 4.21
N THR A 8 51.61 -47.66 4.06
CA THR A 8 50.67 -47.74 2.91
C THR A 8 49.20 -47.79 3.33
N ASN A 9 48.29 -47.48 2.40
CA ASN A 9 46.84 -47.71 2.51
C ASN A 9 46.46 -49.16 2.10
N PRO A 10 45.67 -49.92 2.89
CA PRO A 10 45.15 -51.24 2.50
C PRO A 10 43.87 -51.17 1.64
N PHE A 11 43.44 -52.33 1.13
CA PHE A 11 42.18 -52.57 0.39
C PHE A 11 42.11 -52.08 -1.07
N MET A 12 42.90 -52.71 -1.94
CA MET A 12 42.40 -53.13 -3.25
C MET A 12 42.65 -54.63 -3.46
N ASP A 13 41.57 -55.38 -3.70
CA ASP A 13 41.53 -56.70 -4.34
C ASP A 13 40.10 -56.88 -4.88
N GLY A 14 39.83 -57.47 -6.05
CA GLY A 14 40.80 -57.97 -7.04
C GLY A 14 40.28 -59.15 -7.88
N ALA A 15 39.29 -58.96 -8.76
CA ALA A 15 38.88 -60.01 -9.70
C ALA A 15 38.27 -59.47 -11.01
N SER A 16 38.73 -60.00 -12.15
CA SER A 16 38.25 -59.66 -13.49
C SER A 16 37.89 -60.91 -14.30
N SER A 17 36.88 -60.85 -15.16
CA SER A 17 36.66 -61.81 -16.24
C SER A 17 36.43 -61.09 -17.58
N ARG A 18 36.82 -61.74 -18.69
CA ARG A 18 36.68 -61.22 -20.06
C ARG A 18 35.71 -62.10 -20.85
N SER A 19 34.98 -61.49 -21.78
CA SER A 19 34.44 -62.19 -22.95
C SER A 19 34.19 -61.21 -24.09
N ASP A 20 34.93 -61.34 -25.20
CA ASP A 20 34.62 -60.67 -26.46
C ASP A 20 33.38 -61.29 -27.11
N ASN A 21 32.56 -60.49 -27.80
CA ASN A 21 32.00 -60.85 -29.10
C ASN A 21 31.41 -59.64 -29.84
N SER A 22 31.12 -59.82 -31.13
CA SER A 22 30.76 -58.74 -32.07
C SER A 22 29.56 -59.08 -32.97
N TYR A 23 29.01 -58.06 -33.64
CA TYR A 23 27.84 -58.09 -34.54
C TYR A 23 26.48 -58.35 -33.84
N THR A 24 25.33 -57.88 -34.34
CA THR A 24 25.03 -57.22 -35.63
C THR A 24 23.97 -56.11 -35.45
N SER A 25 23.92 -55.15 -36.37
CA SER A 25 22.85 -54.14 -36.48
C SER A 25 21.56 -54.68 -37.11
N SER A 26 20.40 -54.19 -36.66
CA SER A 26 19.13 -54.24 -37.40
C SER A 26 18.31 -52.96 -37.16
N GLU A 27 17.49 -52.58 -38.14
CA GLU A 27 16.87 -51.25 -38.25
C GLU A 27 15.41 -51.20 -37.76
N ILE A 28 15.03 -50.18 -36.98
CA ILE A 28 13.73 -49.49 -37.11
C ILE A 28 13.92 -47.98 -36.75
N PRO A 29 12.96 -47.04 -36.99
CA PRO A 29 13.19 -46.04 -38.02
C PRO A 29 13.34 -44.59 -37.51
N ARG A 30 13.86 -43.71 -38.39
CA ARG A 30 13.91 -42.26 -38.17
C ARG A 30 12.52 -41.65 -38.04
N VAL A 31 12.29 -40.87 -36.98
CA VAL A 31 11.36 -39.73 -36.99
C VAL A 31 12.19 -38.47 -37.18
N GLN A 32 11.79 -37.60 -38.12
CA GLN A 32 12.48 -36.32 -38.34
C GLN A 32 12.07 -35.30 -37.26
N GLY A 33 13.06 -34.56 -36.75
CA GLY A 33 12.85 -33.66 -35.63
C GLY A 33 12.02 -32.41 -35.96
N ARG A 34 11.45 -31.81 -34.93
CA ARG A 34 11.02 -30.40 -34.92
C ARG A 34 11.92 -29.66 -33.93
N GLN A 35 12.60 -28.62 -34.40
CA GLN A 35 13.19 -27.63 -33.50
C GLN A 35 12.06 -26.84 -32.84
N TYR A 36 12.04 -26.78 -31.52
CA TYR A 36 11.29 -25.78 -30.76
C TYR A 36 12.27 -24.81 -30.12
N GLY A 37 12.79 -23.90 -30.95
CA GLY A 37 13.50 -22.71 -30.50
C GLY A 37 12.58 -21.51 -30.66
N ASN A 38 11.61 -21.33 -29.76
CA ASN A 38 10.79 -20.12 -29.71
C ASN A 38 11.38 -19.17 -28.67
N GLN A 39 12.05 -18.12 -29.14
CA GLN A 39 12.28 -16.93 -28.32
C GLN A 39 10.90 -16.31 -28.02
N LEU A 40 10.50 -16.25 -26.75
CA LEU A 40 9.36 -15.42 -26.36
C LEU A 40 9.79 -13.95 -26.45
N ALA A 41 9.01 -13.17 -27.20
CA ALA A 41 9.39 -11.80 -27.55
C ALA A 41 9.27 -10.88 -26.33
N TYR A 42 10.36 -10.17 -26.05
CA TYR A 42 10.40 -9.06 -25.08
C TYR A 42 9.47 -7.94 -25.56
N SER A 43 8.43 -7.60 -24.78
CA SER A 43 7.50 -6.53 -25.14
C SER A 43 8.03 -5.20 -24.62
N GLU A 44 8.67 -4.42 -25.50
CA GLU A 44 9.12 -3.06 -25.18
C GLU A 44 7.93 -2.14 -24.84
N TYR A 45 7.69 -1.91 -23.56
CA TYR A 45 6.92 -0.75 -23.12
C TYR A 45 7.80 0.50 -23.22
N THR A 46 7.57 1.28 -24.28
CA THR A 46 8.35 2.48 -24.57
C THR A 46 8.00 3.61 -23.59
N SER A 47 8.85 3.84 -22.60
CA SER A 47 8.71 4.95 -21.65
C SER A 47 8.99 6.29 -22.36
N GLN A 48 7.93 7.07 -22.61
CA GLN A 48 8.10 8.45 -23.07
C GLN A 48 8.45 9.37 -21.89
N ASN A 49 9.50 10.19 -22.07
CA ASN A 49 9.93 11.17 -21.08
C ASN A 49 8.83 12.19 -20.77
N GLY A 50 8.52 12.37 -19.49
CA GLY A 50 7.43 13.21 -18.99
C GLY A 50 7.81 14.08 -17.78
N THR A 51 9.02 14.67 -17.78
CA THR A 51 9.44 15.59 -16.71
C THR A 51 8.49 16.78 -16.60
N SER A 52 7.84 16.95 -15.45
CA SER A 52 7.04 18.13 -15.13
C SER A 52 7.23 18.55 -13.67
N SER A 53 8.11 19.53 -13.47
CA SER A 53 8.12 20.38 -12.28
C SER A 53 8.05 21.84 -12.74
N ASN A 54 6.97 22.54 -12.40
CA ASN A 54 6.94 23.94 -11.94
C ASN A 54 5.52 24.54 -11.99
N LEU A 55 5.15 25.17 -10.87
CA LEU A 55 4.48 26.48 -10.74
C LEU A 55 3.18 26.77 -11.51
N LEU A 56 2.14 26.99 -10.71
CA LEU A 56 1.20 28.12 -10.74
C LEU A 56 1.52 29.24 -11.77
N GLN A 57 0.56 29.64 -12.61
CA GLN A 57 -0.22 30.87 -12.39
C GLN A 57 -1.33 31.11 -13.45
N ASP A 58 -2.56 31.23 -12.95
CA ASP A 58 -3.70 32.07 -13.37
C ASP A 58 -3.70 32.81 -14.75
N SER A 59 -4.73 32.57 -15.58
CA SER A 59 -5.42 33.59 -16.40
C SER A 59 -6.66 33.04 -17.14
N SER A 60 -7.62 33.92 -17.45
CA SER A 60 -8.88 33.69 -18.22
C SER A 60 -8.64 33.73 -19.76
N ASP A 61 -9.48 33.21 -20.66
CA ASP A 61 -10.84 33.69 -20.95
C ASP A 61 -11.67 32.85 -21.97
N GLU A 62 -12.97 33.20 -22.04
CA GLU A 62 -14.01 32.99 -23.08
C GLU A 62 -14.15 31.68 -23.92
N ASP A 63 -15.18 30.91 -23.54
CA ASP A 63 -16.39 30.58 -24.33
C ASP A 63 -16.29 30.05 -25.78
N ARG A 64 -16.76 28.81 -25.98
CA ARG A 64 -17.74 28.52 -27.05
C ARG A 64 -18.59 27.27 -26.83
N ARG A 65 -19.83 27.33 -27.32
CA ARG A 65 -20.93 26.36 -27.14
C ARG A 65 -20.86 25.12 -28.05
N SER A 66 -21.08 23.94 -27.45
CA SER A 66 -22.13 22.92 -27.78
C SER A 66 -22.23 22.28 -29.20
N PRO A 67 -22.97 21.16 -29.38
CA PRO A 67 -23.18 19.98 -28.51
C PRO A 67 -23.10 18.61 -29.27
N LEU A 68 -23.39 17.51 -28.56
CA LEU A 68 -24.19 16.29 -28.90
C LEU A 68 -24.50 15.96 -30.40
N VAL A 69 -24.61 14.70 -30.87
CA VAL A 69 -25.07 13.42 -30.25
C VAL A 69 -24.32 12.21 -30.88
N ASP A 70 -24.41 11.06 -30.20
CA ASP A 70 -24.23 9.67 -30.67
C ASP A 70 -24.94 9.33 -32.03
N SER A 71 -24.50 8.25 -32.71
CA SER A 71 -25.17 7.72 -33.92
C SER A 71 -24.98 6.21 -34.15
N ASP A 72 -26.08 5.52 -34.42
CA ASP A 72 -26.25 4.05 -34.37
C ASP A 72 -25.88 3.30 -35.68
N GLN A 73 -26.05 1.97 -35.63
CA GLN A 73 -25.93 0.94 -36.68
C GLN A 73 -26.53 1.29 -38.06
N GLY A 74 -26.07 0.56 -39.09
CA GLY A 74 -26.91 0.25 -40.25
C GLY A 74 -26.16 0.02 -41.57
N ALA A 75 -26.39 -1.12 -42.22
CA ALA A 75 -25.79 -1.44 -43.52
C ALA A 75 -26.84 -1.55 -44.63
N GLY A 76 -26.46 -1.27 -45.89
CA GLY A 76 -27.05 -1.97 -47.04
C GLY A 76 -27.47 -1.16 -48.27
N PHE A 77 -26.58 -1.12 -49.27
CA PHE A 77 -26.87 -1.31 -50.71
C PHE A 77 -27.84 -0.39 -51.50
N SER A 78 -27.23 0.37 -52.44
CA SER A 78 -27.38 0.18 -53.90
C SER A 78 -28.11 1.23 -54.79
N GLN A 79 -27.30 1.93 -55.60
CA GLN A 79 -27.48 2.30 -57.02
C GLN A 79 -28.55 3.33 -57.50
N SER A 80 -28.02 4.51 -57.85
CA SER A 80 -28.16 5.17 -59.18
C SER A 80 -29.30 6.18 -59.49
N PRO A 81 -29.01 7.28 -60.26
CA PRO A 81 -29.93 8.40 -60.60
C PRO A 81 -30.59 8.23 -62.01
N PRO A 82 -31.37 9.17 -62.66
CA PRO A 82 -31.41 10.64 -62.43
C PRO A 82 -32.71 11.47 -62.71
N SER A 83 -32.58 12.79 -62.43
CA SER A 83 -33.11 13.99 -63.13
C SER A 83 -34.62 14.34 -63.22
N GLN A 84 -34.96 15.47 -62.57
CA GLN A 84 -35.85 16.59 -62.98
C GLN A 84 -37.26 16.35 -63.57
N GLY A 85 -38.28 16.90 -62.87
CA GLY A 85 -39.61 17.21 -63.44
C GLY A 85 -40.56 17.88 -62.43
N SER A 86 -41.09 19.07 -62.75
CA SER A 86 -42.27 19.71 -62.12
C SER A 86 -43.55 19.28 -62.89
N PRO A 87 -44.83 19.53 -62.47
CA PRO A 87 -45.34 20.64 -61.64
C PRO A 87 -46.58 20.36 -60.74
N ASP A 88 -47.26 21.45 -60.32
CA ASP A 88 -48.71 21.64 -59.99
C ASP A 88 -49.42 20.94 -58.79
N MET A 89 -49.80 21.76 -57.80
CA MET A 89 -51.19 22.09 -57.35
C MET A 89 -51.11 22.97 -56.07
N MET A 90 -51.80 24.12 -55.90
CA MET A 90 -53.24 24.44 -55.85
C MET A 90 -54.03 23.78 -54.68
N LYS A 91 -54.81 24.48 -53.84
CA LYS A 91 -54.94 25.95 -53.59
C LYS A 91 -55.88 26.25 -52.39
N VAL A 92 -55.55 27.25 -51.54
CA VAL A 92 -56.50 28.24 -50.93
C VAL A 92 -57.54 27.70 -49.90
N PRO A 93 -58.06 28.49 -48.92
CA PRO A 93 -58.17 29.95 -48.91
C PRO A 93 -57.51 30.72 -47.74
N SER A 94 -57.45 32.03 -47.96
CA SER A 94 -57.16 33.11 -47.01
C SER A 94 -58.42 33.94 -46.75
N GLU A 95 -58.59 34.49 -45.55
CA GLU A 95 -59.55 35.58 -45.31
C GLU A 95 -58.87 36.97 -45.33
N PHE A 96 -59.67 38.03 -45.33
CA PHE A 96 -59.30 39.35 -45.86
C PHE A 96 -58.70 40.31 -44.83
N ASP A 97 -57.52 40.84 -45.15
CA ASP A 97 -57.16 42.22 -44.81
C ASP A 97 -57.99 43.20 -45.66
N ARG A 98 -58.35 44.38 -45.12
CA ARG A 98 -59.39 45.25 -45.68
C ARG A 98 -58.92 46.59 -46.26
N TYR A 99 -57.71 47.09 -45.97
CA TYR A 99 -57.20 48.31 -46.59
C TYR A 99 -55.73 48.22 -47.02
N PRO A 100 -55.39 48.47 -48.31
CA PRO A 100 -54.02 48.46 -48.79
C PRO A 100 -53.24 49.71 -48.37
N SER A 101 -51.92 49.62 -48.42
CA SER A 101 -50.99 50.63 -47.90
C SER A 101 -50.96 51.94 -48.70
N MET A 102 -50.81 53.04 -47.96
CA MET A 102 -50.28 54.32 -48.47
C MET A 102 -48.88 54.52 -47.90
N ALA A 103 -47.85 54.37 -48.75
CA ALA A 103 -46.46 54.57 -48.36
C ALA A 103 -46.13 56.08 -48.23
N GLY A 104 -45.22 56.44 -47.30
CA GLY A 104 -44.70 57.82 -47.26
C GLY A 104 -44.27 58.40 -45.91
N SER A 105 -44.02 57.61 -44.86
CA SER A 105 -43.56 58.17 -43.57
C SER A 105 -42.57 57.30 -42.80
N ARG A 106 -41.36 57.84 -42.63
CA ARG A 106 -40.47 57.72 -41.44
C ARG A 106 -39.84 56.35 -41.07
N VAL A 107 -38.54 56.27 -41.37
CA VAL A 107 -37.44 55.92 -40.43
C VAL A 107 -37.76 56.42 -39.00
N VAL A 108 -37.44 55.75 -37.88
CA VAL A 108 -36.14 55.24 -37.39
C VAL A 108 -36.37 54.17 -36.30
N SER A 109 -35.43 53.22 -36.12
CA SER A 109 -35.27 52.45 -34.87
C SER A 109 -33.80 52.15 -34.53
N SER A 110 -33.08 53.14 -33.95
CA SER A 110 -31.82 52.95 -33.22
C SER A 110 -31.51 54.15 -32.30
N THR A 111 -30.57 53.97 -31.35
CA THR A 111 -29.99 54.97 -30.41
C THR A 111 -30.87 55.54 -29.25
N SER A 112 -30.79 54.86 -28.09
CA SER A 112 -30.15 55.30 -26.81
C SER A 112 -30.39 56.67 -26.11
N LEU A 113 -30.20 56.64 -24.76
CA LEU A 113 -30.13 57.73 -23.73
C LEU A 113 -31.50 58.28 -23.22
N ALA A 114 -31.84 58.19 -21.91
CA ALA A 114 -31.33 58.88 -20.69
C ALA A 114 -32.07 60.23 -20.43
N SER A 115 -32.22 60.81 -19.23
CA SER A 115 -31.62 60.64 -17.88
C SER A 115 -32.72 60.86 -16.78
N HIS A 116 -32.64 61.46 -15.58
CA HIS A 116 -31.62 62.24 -14.83
C HIS A 116 -32.02 62.42 -13.33
N PHE A 117 -31.16 62.10 -12.35
CA PHE A 117 -30.99 62.69 -10.98
C PHE A 117 -29.83 61.91 -10.30
N ASN A 118 -28.89 62.48 -9.54
CA ASN A 118 -28.83 63.78 -8.85
C ASN A 118 -27.38 64.38 -8.88
N ASN A 119 -27.22 65.61 -8.36
CA ASN A 119 -25.99 66.41 -8.16
C ASN A 119 -24.80 65.65 -7.52
N LYS A 120 -23.50 66.05 -7.59
CA LYS A 120 -22.75 67.35 -7.74
C LYS A 120 -21.24 67.00 -8.06
N GLU A 121 -20.20 67.83 -8.27
CA GLU A 121 -19.89 69.28 -8.42
C GLU A 121 -18.48 69.48 -9.09
N TYR A 122 -18.14 70.69 -9.58
CA TYR A 122 -16.85 71.15 -10.15
C TYR A 122 -16.39 70.48 -11.48
N ASP A 123 -15.66 71.10 -12.43
CA ASP A 123 -15.12 72.48 -12.57
C ASP A 123 -15.29 73.02 -14.04
N ALA A 124 -14.66 74.14 -14.44
CA ALA A 124 -15.16 75.06 -15.48
C ALA A 124 -14.56 75.04 -16.93
N SER A 125 -15.23 75.79 -17.83
CA SER A 125 -14.83 76.31 -19.19
C SER A 125 -14.90 75.35 -20.41
N SER A 126 -15.20 75.76 -21.67
CA SER A 126 -15.82 77.00 -22.26
C SER A 126 -16.19 76.84 -23.78
N HIS A 127 -17.03 77.76 -24.32
CA HIS A 127 -17.29 78.12 -25.76
C HIS A 127 -18.52 77.60 -26.58
N ASP A 128 -18.88 78.42 -27.60
CA ASP A 128 -20.13 78.65 -28.38
C ASP A 128 -20.40 77.73 -29.61
N GLY A 129 -21.53 77.73 -30.37
CA GLY A 129 -22.87 78.38 -30.26
C GLY A 129 -23.72 78.45 -31.59
N SER A 130 -25.06 78.71 -31.51
CA SER A 130 -26.06 79.01 -32.60
C SER A 130 -26.55 77.82 -33.51
N SER A 131 -27.55 77.85 -34.45
CA SER A 131 -28.84 78.56 -34.75
C SER A 131 -29.44 78.03 -36.12
N SER A 132 -30.66 78.26 -36.69
CA SER A 132 -32.07 78.58 -36.28
C SER A 132 -33.06 78.54 -37.51
N LYS A 133 -34.41 78.61 -37.32
CA LYS A 133 -35.56 78.83 -38.30
C LYS A 133 -36.01 77.67 -39.24
N SER A 134 -37.22 77.64 -39.88
CA SER A 134 -38.61 78.09 -39.54
C SER A 134 -39.70 77.63 -40.56
N SER A 135 -41.00 77.64 -40.15
CA SER A 135 -42.26 77.88 -40.93
C SER A 135 -42.89 76.86 -41.94
N ASN A 136 -44.24 76.83 -41.96
CA ASN A 136 -45.21 76.07 -42.80
C ASN A 136 -45.96 77.05 -43.76
N PRO A 137 -46.77 76.70 -44.82
CA PRO A 137 -48.22 76.36 -44.63
C PRO A 137 -49.08 75.73 -45.80
N PHE A 138 -50.37 75.39 -45.49
CA PHE A 138 -51.60 75.28 -46.35
C PHE A 138 -51.70 74.31 -47.58
N VAL A 139 -52.89 74.03 -48.18
CA VAL A 139 -54.15 73.34 -47.72
C VAL A 139 -55.22 73.38 -48.84
N SER A 140 -55.94 72.27 -49.11
CA SER A 140 -57.21 72.26 -49.87
C SER A 140 -57.99 70.94 -49.70
N ASN A 141 -59.30 71.00 -49.39
CA ASN A 141 -60.15 69.81 -49.18
C ASN A 141 -60.90 69.37 -50.45
N VAL A 142 -61.18 68.06 -50.53
CA VAL A 142 -62.22 67.45 -51.39
C VAL A 142 -62.87 66.31 -50.61
N ASP A 143 -64.20 66.25 -50.58
CA ASP A 143 -64.93 65.21 -49.85
C ASP A 143 -64.73 63.82 -50.47
N PHE A 144 -64.31 62.87 -49.64
CA PHE A 144 -64.10 61.47 -50.01
C PHE A 144 -64.80 60.58 -48.98
N SER A 145 -65.86 59.86 -49.40
CA SER A 145 -66.57 58.91 -48.54
C SER A 145 -65.87 57.55 -48.54
N PRO A 146 -65.30 57.08 -47.41
CA PRO A 146 -64.45 55.88 -47.37
C PRO A 146 -65.20 54.54 -47.45
N PHE A 147 -66.54 54.54 -47.44
CA PHE A 147 -67.37 53.32 -47.28
C PHE A 147 -68.44 53.10 -48.37
N GLY A 148 -68.11 53.39 -49.63
CA GLY A 148 -68.60 52.59 -50.75
C GLY A 148 -70.10 52.64 -51.09
N GLY A 149 -70.70 53.83 -51.20
CA GLY A 149 -71.89 54.03 -52.06
C GLY A 149 -73.19 54.50 -51.39
N TYR A 150 -73.24 54.60 -50.06
CA TYR A 150 -74.34 55.28 -49.36
C TYR A 150 -74.03 56.78 -49.16
N PRO A 151 -75.04 57.68 -49.25
CA PRO A 151 -74.84 59.09 -48.90
C PRO A 151 -74.59 59.22 -47.39
N ALA A 152 -73.71 60.13 -46.99
CA ALA A 152 -73.31 60.35 -45.60
C ALA A 152 -74.49 60.69 -44.66
N SER A 153 -75.60 61.20 -45.21
CA SER A 153 -76.84 61.52 -44.50
C SER A 153 -77.68 60.31 -44.05
N LEU A 154 -77.13 59.08 -44.07
CA LEU A 154 -77.80 57.85 -43.65
C LEU A 154 -77.03 57.02 -42.61
N PHE A 155 -75.89 57.51 -42.10
CA PHE A 155 -75.20 56.90 -40.96
C PHE A 155 -75.59 57.60 -39.63
N PRO A 156 -76.11 56.88 -38.63
CA PRO A 156 -76.56 57.47 -37.36
C PRO A 156 -75.45 57.44 -36.30
N LEU A 157 -74.34 58.13 -36.56
CA LEU A 157 -73.27 58.38 -35.59
C LEU A 157 -72.77 59.82 -35.80
N HIS A 158 -72.87 60.67 -34.78
CA HIS A 158 -72.27 62.00 -34.82
C HIS A 158 -70.82 61.94 -34.29
N VAL A 159 -69.91 62.66 -34.94
CA VAL A 159 -68.50 62.80 -34.49
C VAL A 159 -68.38 63.50 -33.12
N ASP A 160 -69.47 64.15 -32.69
CA ASP A 160 -69.59 64.81 -31.39
C ASP A 160 -70.16 63.90 -30.27
N GLU A 161 -70.55 62.65 -30.59
CA GLU A 161 -70.99 61.66 -29.59
C GLU A 161 -69.76 60.97 -28.96
N LYS A 162 -69.65 61.09 -27.63
CA LYS A 162 -68.55 60.51 -26.87
C LYS A 162 -68.80 59.00 -26.62
N GLU A 163 -67.92 58.14 -27.11
CA GLU A 163 -68.03 56.69 -26.92
C GLU A 163 -67.48 56.23 -25.55
N PRO A 164 -67.96 55.11 -24.98
CA PRO A 164 -67.60 54.71 -23.60
C PRO A 164 -66.12 54.37 -23.40
N ASP A 165 -65.41 54.04 -24.48
CA ASP A 165 -64.02 53.62 -24.57
C ASP A 165 -63.07 54.69 -25.16
N ASP A 166 -63.55 55.92 -25.38
CA ASP A 166 -62.73 57.08 -25.81
C ASP A 166 -61.48 57.31 -24.95
N TYR A 167 -61.51 56.90 -23.68
CA TYR A 167 -60.39 57.00 -22.74
C TYR A 167 -59.24 56.03 -23.04
N LEU A 168 -59.47 55.00 -23.86
CA LEU A 168 -58.48 54.02 -24.29
C LEU A 168 -57.79 54.43 -25.61
N HIS A 169 -58.39 55.38 -26.33
CA HIS A 169 -57.99 55.75 -27.69
C HIS A 169 -57.49 57.20 -27.82
N ASN A 170 -57.77 58.06 -26.84
CA ASN A 170 -57.20 59.41 -26.75
C ASN A 170 -56.12 59.46 -25.63
N PRO A 171 -54.83 59.67 -25.95
CA PRO A 171 -53.77 59.74 -24.92
C PRO A 171 -53.86 61.03 -24.10
N ASP A 172 -53.71 60.91 -22.77
CA ASP A 172 -53.65 62.05 -21.85
C ASP A 172 -52.18 62.31 -21.47
N PRO A 173 -51.53 63.35 -22.02
CA PRO A 173 -50.10 63.61 -21.81
C PRO A 173 -49.74 64.03 -20.38
N ILE A 174 -50.72 64.23 -19.49
CA ILE A 174 -50.48 64.47 -18.05
C ILE A 174 -50.55 63.14 -17.29
N ALA A 175 -51.58 62.33 -17.52
CA ALA A 175 -51.73 61.04 -16.85
C ALA A 175 -50.64 60.03 -17.27
N ASP A 176 -50.34 59.95 -18.57
CA ASP A 176 -49.31 59.06 -19.12
C ASP A 176 -47.92 59.41 -18.57
N ALA A 177 -47.63 60.71 -18.40
CA ALA A 177 -46.37 61.20 -17.85
C ALA A 177 -46.21 60.94 -16.34
N GLU A 178 -47.32 60.89 -15.57
CA GLU A 178 -47.28 60.44 -14.17
C GLU A 178 -47.10 58.91 -14.08
N TYR A 179 -47.73 58.15 -14.98
CA TYR A 179 -47.53 56.70 -15.05
C TYR A 179 -46.07 56.35 -15.32
N ASP A 180 -45.48 56.86 -16.41
CA ASP A 180 -44.13 56.45 -16.84
C ASP A 180 -43.05 56.86 -15.80
N LYS A 181 -43.22 58.01 -15.14
CA LYS A 181 -42.32 58.47 -14.06
C LYS A 181 -42.31 57.53 -12.84
N ASN A 182 -43.46 56.95 -12.49
CA ASN A 182 -43.63 56.09 -11.32
C ASN A 182 -43.79 54.61 -11.71
N ARG A 183 -43.50 54.26 -12.97
CA ARG A 183 -43.92 53.01 -13.62
C ARG A 183 -43.62 51.74 -12.84
N PHE A 184 -42.41 51.60 -12.31
CA PHE A 184 -42.04 50.44 -11.48
C PHE A 184 -42.99 50.23 -10.29
N TRP A 185 -43.48 51.32 -9.67
CA TRP A 185 -44.45 51.25 -8.57
C TRP A 185 -45.89 51.02 -9.02
N TYR A 186 -46.25 51.36 -10.26
CA TYR A 186 -47.55 50.99 -10.83
C TYR A 186 -47.55 49.53 -11.29
N ASP A 187 -46.55 49.13 -12.09
CA ASP A 187 -46.34 47.76 -12.57
C ASP A 187 -46.26 46.76 -11.38
N LEU A 188 -45.67 47.15 -10.24
CA LEU A 188 -45.63 46.33 -9.02
C LEU A 188 -46.99 46.26 -8.27
N LYS A 189 -47.85 47.28 -8.39
CA LYS A 189 -49.20 47.31 -7.79
C LYS A 189 -50.25 46.62 -8.64
N THR A 190 -50.11 46.66 -9.97
CA THR A 190 -50.97 45.95 -10.93
C THR A 190 -50.45 44.54 -11.25
N MET A 191 -49.30 44.15 -10.69
CA MET A 191 -48.63 42.88 -10.91
C MET A 191 -49.60 41.69 -10.75
N ASP A 192 -49.67 40.86 -11.78
CA ASP A 192 -50.52 39.67 -11.77
C ASP A 192 -50.01 38.62 -10.76
N ARG A 193 -50.91 37.72 -10.35
CA ARG A 193 -50.60 36.68 -9.36
C ARG A 193 -49.47 35.74 -9.81
N ARG A 194 -49.26 35.53 -11.12
CA ARG A 194 -48.17 34.71 -11.65
C ARG A 194 -46.82 35.43 -11.55
N SER A 195 -46.73 36.68 -12.01
CA SER A 195 -45.53 37.51 -11.85
C SER A 195 -45.15 37.67 -10.37
N GLY A 196 -46.13 37.91 -9.49
CA GLY A 196 -45.89 38.00 -8.05
C GLY A 196 -45.33 36.71 -7.45
N MET A 197 -45.84 35.53 -7.85
CA MET A 197 -45.26 34.24 -7.46
C MET A 197 -43.84 34.03 -8.02
N GLY A 198 -43.56 34.53 -9.23
CA GLY A 198 -42.22 34.52 -9.82
C GLY A 198 -41.20 35.31 -8.99
N VAL A 199 -41.55 36.53 -8.57
CA VAL A 199 -40.68 37.37 -7.70
C VAL A 199 -40.44 36.71 -6.33
N VAL A 200 -41.47 36.11 -5.72
CA VAL A 200 -41.31 35.38 -4.45
C VAL A 200 -40.43 34.14 -4.64
N GLY A 201 -40.59 33.39 -5.73
CA GLY A 201 -39.73 32.26 -6.07
C GLY A 201 -38.26 32.66 -6.27
N PHE A 202 -38.02 33.80 -6.91
CA PHE A 202 -36.68 34.35 -7.11
C PHE A 202 -36.01 34.73 -5.78
N ILE A 203 -36.75 35.37 -4.87
CA ILE A 203 -36.26 35.69 -3.51
C ILE A 203 -35.94 34.40 -2.72
N LEU A 204 -36.82 33.40 -2.77
CA LEU A 204 -36.60 32.10 -2.11
C LEU A 204 -35.40 31.35 -2.69
N PHE A 205 -35.16 31.44 -4.00
CA PHE A 205 -33.96 30.87 -4.63
C PHE A 205 -32.66 31.49 -4.09
N PHE A 206 -32.60 32.82 -3.99
CA PHE A 206 -31.43 33.49 -3.41
C PHE A 206 -31.24 33.21 -1.91
N LEU A 207 -32.33 33.05 -1.15
CA LEU A 207 -32.26 32.61 0.25
C LEU A 207 -31.74 31.17 0.38
N ALA A 208 -32.21 30.25 -0.47
CA ALA A 208 -31.70 28.88 -0.50
C ALA A 208 -30.21 28.82 -0.90
N ALA A 209 -29.79 29.62 -1.89
CA ALA A 209 -28.39 29.76 -2.26
C ALA A 209 -27.54 30.32 -1.11
N ALA A 210 -28.02 31.33 -0.36
CA ALA A 210 -27.32 31.84 0.82
C ALA A 210 -27.20 30.78 1.94
N VAL A 211 -28.20 29.91 2.12
CA VAL A 211 -28.10 28.78 3.06
C VAL A 211 -27.02 27.79 2.61
N VAL A 212 -26.98 27.41 1.34
CA VAL A 212 -26.02 26.41 0.81
C VAL A 212 -24.59 26.96 0.73
N PHE A 213 -24.39 28.21 0.32
CA PHE A 213 -23.05 28.76 0.05
C PHE A 213 -22.48 29.66 1.16
N VAL A 214 -23.29 30.06 2.17
CA VAL A 214 -22.82 30.87 3.30
C VAL A 214 -23.09 30.19 4.64
N VAL A 215 -24.33 29.77 4.90
CA VAL A 215 -24.68 29.19 6.22
C VAL A 215 -24.07 27.80 6.40
N LEU A 216 -24.20 26.91 5.41
CA LEU A 216 -23.69 25.53 5.51
C LEU A 216 -22.15 25.50 5.73
N PRO A 217 -21.30 26.21 4.97
CA PRO A 217 -19.86 26.24 5.24
C PRO A 217 -19.51 26.84 6.61
N ILE A 218 -20.23 27.89 7.04
CA ILE A 218 -20.01 28.45 8.40
C ILE A 218 -20.32 27.38 9.45
N VAL A 219 -21.44 26.66 9.35
CA VAL A 219 -21.81 25.62 10.32
C VAL A 219 -20.81 24.46 10.33
N THR A 220 -20.38 23.96 9.16
CA THR A 220 -19.46 22.81 9.09
C THR A 220 -18.02 23.14 9.48
N TYR A 221 -17.51 24.33 9.16
CA TYR A 221 -16.10 24.69 9.42
C TYR A 221 -15.87 25.49 10.71
N SER A 222 -16.91 25.97 11.39
CA SER A 222 -16.77 26.66 12.70
C SER A 222 -16.75 25.72 13.91
N GLY A 223 -16.99 24.42 13.73
CA GLY A 223 -17.06 23.45 14.83
C GLY A 223 -18.27 23.60 15.76
N ILE A 224 -19.25 24.46 15.44
CA ILE A 224 -20.44 24.71 16.28
C ILE A 224 -21.30 23.46 16.49
N THR A 225 -21.22 22.47 15.59
CA THR A 225 -21.89 21.17 15.70
C THR A 225 -21.12 20.13 16.52
N ASN A 226 -19.88 20.41 16.93
CA ASN A 226 -19.06 19.46 17.67
C ASN A 226 -19.46 19.50 19.14
N HIS A 227 -20.42 18.68 19.51
CA HIS A 227 -20.66 18.35 20.91
C HIS A 227 -19.43 17.64 21.46
N SER A 228 -18.98 18.03 22.67
CA SER A 228 -18.03 17.21 23.41
C SER A 228 -18.73 15.93 23.80
N GLU A 229 -18.33 14.81 23.19
CA GLU A 229 -18.68 13.51 23.74
C GLU A 229 -18.00 13.37 25.12
N PRO A 230 -18.68 12.78 26.11
CA PRO A 230 -18.06 12.47 27.39
C PRO A 230 -17.06 11.33 27.19
N GLU A 231 -15.89 11.40 27.83
CA GLU A 231 -14.89 10.34 27.79
C GLU A 231 -15.44 9.06 28.44
N HIS A 232 -15.92 8.15 27.60
CA HIS A 232 -16.32 6.81 28.00
C HIS A 232 -15.08 5.92 28.08
N TYR A 233 -14.48 5.86 29.27
CA TYR A 233 -13.49 4.82 29.56
C TYR A 233 -14.21 3.49 29.76
N GLU A 234 -13.91 2.49 28.93
CA GLU A 234 -14.23 1.10 29.26
C GLU A 234 -13.23 0.61 30.31
N ILE A 235 -13.74 -0.04 31.36
CA ILE A 235 -12.89 -0.68 32.37
C ILE A 235 -12.48 -2.03 31.80
N LEU A 236 -11.41 -2.06 31.01
CA LEU A 236 -10.87 -3.26 30.34
C LEU A 236 -10.63 -4.40 31.33
N THR A 237 -10.21 -4.08 32.57
CA THR A 237 -10.13 -5.03 33.67
C THR A 237 -10.36 -4.35 35.02
N HIS A 238 -10.88 -5.11 35.99
CA HIS A 238 -10.94 -4.71 37.40
C HIS A 238 -9.65 -5.05 38.17
N TYR A 239 -8.62 -5.56 37.49
CA TYR A 239 -7.34 -5.92 38.10
C TYR A 239 -6.47 -4.68 38.36
N GLU A 240 -6.15 -4.43 39.63
CA GLU A 240 -5.30 -3.31 40.04
C GLU A 240 -3.83 -3.72 39.96
N TYR A 241 -3.23 -3.61 38.76
CA TYR A 241 -1.83 -4.00 38.51
C TYR A 241 -0.87 -3.25 39.46
N PRO A 242 -0.06 -3.95 40.26
CA PRO A 242 0.86 -3.30 41.19
C PRO A 242 2.07 -2.75 40.43
N LEU A 243 2.06 -1.44 40.15
CA LEU A 243 3.04 -0.66 39.36
C LEU A 243 4.53 -0.85 39.70
N SER A 244 4.87 -1.53 40.81
CA SER A 244 6.26 -1.86 41.19
C SER A 244 6.45 -3.31 41.64
N ALA A 245 5.46 -4.19 41.46
CA ALA A 245 5.54 -5.63 41.70
C ALA A 245 5.11 -6.48 40.49
N ALA A 246 4.57 -5.85 39.44
CA ALA A 246 4.40 -6.46 38.11
C ALA A 246 5.73 -6.63 37.34
N ILE A 247 6.83 -6.07 37.83
CA ILE A 247 8.17 -6.28 37.25
C ILE A 247 8.61 -7.71 37.55
N ARG A 248 8.56 -8.56 36.52
CA ARG A 248 9.03 -9.94 36.54
C ARG A 248 10.55 -9.98 36.69
N THR A 249 11.03 -10.70 37.72
CA THR A 249 12.45 -10.74 38.11
C THR A 249 13.18 -12.02 37.68
N SER A 250 12.60 -12.76 36.73
CA SER A 250 13.05 -14.09 36.29
C SER A 250 12.89 -14.24 34.78
N LEU A 251 13.88 -14.82 34.11
CA LEU A 251 13.77 -15.18 32.69
C LEU A 251 12.86 -16.40 32.48
N ILE A 252 12.65 -17.25 33.48
CA ILE A 252 11.59 -18.26 33.49
C ILE A 252 10.30 -17.62 34.02
N ASP A 253 9.20 -17.83 33.31
CA ASP A 253 7.85 -17.43 33.70
C ASP A 253 7.36 -18.21 34.94
N PRO A 254 6.79 -17.54 35.97
CA PRO A 254 6.22 -18.23 37.13
C PRO A 254 5.14 -19.27 36.82
N ASP A 255 4.44 -19.14 35.68
CA ASP A 255 3.37 -20.06 35.28
C ASP A 255 3.87 -21.22 34.37
N THR A 256 5.16 -21.27 34.01
CA THR A 256 5.73 -22.40 33.24
C THR A 256 5.65 -23.70 34.07
N PRO A 257 5.12 -24.81 33.51
CA PRO A 257 4.99 -26.07 34.24
C PRO A 257 6.35 -26.77 34.43
N GLU A 258 6.53 -27.50 35.54
CA GLU A 258 7.81 -28.08 35.97
C GLU A 258 8.41 -29.06 34.95
N GLU A 259 7.57 -29.80 34.22
CA GLU A 259 8.02 -30.67 33.11
C GLU A 259 8.66 -29.91 31.94
N ALA A 260 8.30 -28.64 31.73
CA ALA A 260 8.83 -27.80 30.66
C ALA A 260 10.17 -27.13 31.00
N HIS A 261 10.71 -27.31 32.21
CA HIS A 261 12.01 -26.78 32.62
C HIS A 261 13.22 -27.41 31.90
N TYR A 262 13.01 -28.48 31.13
CA TYR A 262 14.05 -29.14 30.34
C TYR A 262 13.48 -29.69 29.04
N LYS A 263 14.35 -29.88 28.05
CA LYS A 263 14.00 -30.56 26.79
C LYS A 263 15.17 -31.39 26.28
N GLU A 264 14.89 -32.48 25.58
CA GLU A 264 15.93 -33.31 24.93
C GLU A 264 16.09 -32.86 23.47
N ASN A 265 17.35 -32.76 23.01
CA ASN A 265 17.69 -32.44 21.61
C ASN A 265 17.54 -33.66 20.69
N GLN A 266 17.71 -33.50 19.38
CA GLN A 266 17.59 -34.63 18.43
C GLN A 266 18.55 -35.81 18.73
N TYR A 267 19.64 -35.56 19.49
CA TYR A 267 20.66 -36.52 19.86
C TYR A 267 20.45 -37.13 21.27
N GLY A 268 19.40 -36.73 22.00
CA GLY A 268 19.08 -37.21 23.35
C GLY A 268 19.84 -36.51 24.48
N GLU A 269 20.46 -35.37 24.21
CA GLU A 269 21.09 -34.53 25.24
C GLU A 269 20.05 -33.60 25.88
N LYS A 270 20.11 -33.46 27.20
CA LYS A 270 19.11 -32.71 27.98
C LYS A 270 19.54 -31.26 28.20
N TRP A 271 18.85 -30.33 27.55
CA TRP A 271 19.07 -28.89 27.68
C TRP A 271 18.12 -28.27 28.71
N VAL A 272 18.51 -27.14 29.31
CA VAL A 272 17.78 -26.48 30.40
C VAL A 272 16.99 -25.29 29.85
N LEU A 273 15.80 -25.04 30.41
CA LEU A 273 15.01 -23.85 30.08
C LEU A 273 15.73 -22.60 30.59
N THR A 274 16.00 -21.65 29.70
CA THR A 274 16.70 -20.39 30.03
C THR A 274 15.81 -19.17 29.92
N PHE A 275 14.77 -19.21 29.08
CA PHE A 275 13.68 -18.24 29.07
C PHE A 275 12.34 -18.91 28.73
N SER A 276 11.26 -18.40 29.31
CA SER A 276 9.89 -18.73 28.91
C SER A 276 8.95 -17.53 28.99
N GLU A 277 7.87 -17.57 28.24
CA GLU A 277 6.75 -16.64 28.32
C GLU A 277 5.49 -17.43 27.98
N GLU A 278 4.54 -17.46 28.92
CA GLU A 278 3.34 -18.30 28.87
C GLU A 278 2.06 -17.47 28.69
N PHE A 279 2.17 -16.14 28.57
CA PHE A 279 1.09 -15.19 28.25
C PHE A 279 -0.17 -15.21 29.15
N ASN A 280 -0.18 -16.00 30.23
CA ASN A 280 -1.30 -16.19 31.19
C ASN A 280 -1.85 -14.92 31.85
N ALA A 281 -1.07 -13.83 31.89
CA ALA A 281 -1.53 -12.54 32.38
C ALA A 281 -2.38 -11.82 31.31
N GLU A 282 -3.70 -11.96 31.42
CA GLU A 282 -4.74 -11.33 30.56
C GLU A 282 -4.58 -9.80 30.40
N GLY A 283 -4.91 -9.30 29.21
CA GLY A 283 -5.03 -7.87 28.91
C GLY A 283 -3.70 -7.09 28.90
N ARG A 284 -2.56 -7.76 28.68
CA ARG A 284 -1.27 -7.08 28.48
C ARG A 284 -1.28 -6.29 27.18
N THR A 285 -0.91 -5.02 27.28
CA THR A 285 -0.51 -4.20 26.15
C THR A 285 1.00 -4.33 25.89
N PHE A 286 1.44 -4.01 24.68
CA PHE A 286 2.83 -4.13 24.25
C PHE A 286 3.38 -2.84 23.62
N TYR A 287 2.89 -1.65 24.03
CA TYR A 287 3.44 -0.38 23.56
C TYR A 287 4.90 -0.19 24.05
N ASP A 288 5.55 0.87 23.57
CA ASP A 288 6.92 1.21 23.96
C ASP A 288 7.03 1.46 25.47
N GLY A 289 7.73 0.57 26.18
CA GLY A 289 7.91 0.60 27.63
C GLY A 289 6.90 -0.21 28.47
N ASP A 290 5.84 -0.77 27.89
CA ASP A 290 4.83 -1.55 28.64
C ASP A 290 5.36 -2.90 29.14
N ASP A 291 6.01 -3.66 28.25
CA ASP A 291 6.50 -5.01 28.50
C ASP A 291 8.04 -5.07 28.57
N GLN A 292 8.56 -5.98 29.41
CA GLN A 292 9.99 -6.11 29.67
C GLN A 292 10.78 -6.83 28.57
N PHE A 293 10.15 -7.77 27.86
CA PHE A 293 10.83 -8.69 26.94
C PHE A 293 10.39 -8.47 25.49
N PHE A 294 9.13 -8.12 25.28
CA PHE A 294 8.55 -7.90 23.95
C PHE A 294 8.12 -6.44 23.76
N GLN A 295 7.84 -6.09 22.50
CA GLN A 295 7.31 -4.79 22.10
C GLN A 295 6.59 -4.93 20.76
N ALA A 296 5.36 -4.45 20.69
CA ALA A 296 4.66 -4.28 19.42
C ALA A 296 5.22 -3.06 18.69
N VAL A 297 5.37 -3.17 17.37
CA VAL A 297 5.83 -2.05 16.53
C VAL A 297 4.66 -1.26 15.92
N ASP A 298 4.88 0.04 15.76
CA ASP A 298 3.97 0.99 15.11
C ASP A 298 4.60 1.44 13.79
N LEU A 299 4.44 0.65 12.72
CA LEU A 299 5.09 0.88 11.42
C LEU A 299 4.40 0.20 10.23
N HIS A 300 4.69 0.70 9.02
CA HIS A 300 4.51 -0.04 7.76
C HIS A 300 5.78 -0.83 7.42
N TYR A 301 5.64 -2.13 7.15
CA TYR A 301 6.77 -3.01 6.87
C TYR A 301 7.12 -2.99 5.37
N ASP A 302 7.87 -1.95 4.98
CA ASP A 302 8.21 -1.65 3.58
C ASP A 302 9.17 -2.68 2.95
N ALA A 303 9.75 -3.62 3.70
CA ALA A 303 10.64 -4.66 3.16
C ALA A 303 9.89 -5.61 2.20
N THR A 304 8.78 -6.18 2.65
CA THR A 304 7.89 -7.07 1.88
C THR A 304 6.74 -6.34 1.20
N LYS A 305 6.59 -5.02 1.40
CA LYS A 305 5.45 -4.21 0.92
C LYS A 305 4.10 -4.73 1.42
N ASP A 306 4.04 -4.94 2.73
CA ASP A 306 2.85 -5.34 3.47
C ASP A 306 1.67 -4.35 3.21
N LEU A 307 0.43 -4.82 3.29
CA LEU A 307 -0.79 -4.06 2.94
C LEU A 307 -1.49 -3.45 4.16
N GLU A 308 -0.99 -3.83 5.33
CA GLU A 308 -1.39 -3.47 6.68
C GLU A 308 -0.39 -2.54 7.33
N TRP A 309 -0.88 -1.78 8.31
CA TRP A 309 -0.02 -1.13 9.29
C TRP A 309 0.11 -2.05 10.51
N TYR A 310 1.33 -2.33 10.95
CA TYR A 310 1.54 -2.99 12.24
C TYR A 310 1.31 -1.97 13.36
N ASP A 311 0.41 -2.29 14.28
CA ASP A 311 -0.15 -1.38 15.29
C ASP A 311 -0.25 -2.09 16.65
N PRO A 312 0.25 -1.52 17.75
CA PRO A 312 0.12 -2.14 19.07
C PRO A 312 -1.33 -2.39 19.54
N ASP A 313 -2.35 -1.67 19.06
CA ASP A 313 -3.77 -1.94 19.37
C ASP A 313 -4.29 -3.26 18.76
N ALA A 314 -3.51 -3.86 17.84
CA ALA A 314 -3.75 -5.19 17.30
C ALA A 314 -3.07 -6.33 18.08
N VAL A 315 -2.40 -6.01 19.20
CA VAL A 315 -1.64 -6.94 20.04
C VAL A 315 -2.15 -6.90 21.48
N THR A 316 -2.61 -8.03 22.00
CA THR A 316 -3.02 -8.20 23.41
C THR A 316 -2.73 -9.62 23.88
N THR A 317 -2.77 -9.89 25.19
CA THR A 317 -3.04 -11.25 25.69
C THR A 317 -4.55 -11.46 25.90
N GLU A 318 -5.05 -12.65 25.57
CA GLU A 318 -6.43 -13.11 25.81
C GLU A 318 -6.47 -14.64 25.98
N ASN A 319 -7.24 -15.13 26.97
CA ASN A 319 -7.43 -16.55 27.30
C ASN A 319 -6.12 -17.34 27.46
N GLY A 320 -5.14 -16.74 28.14
CA GLY A 320 -3.81 -17.31 28.36
C GLY A 320 -2.89 -17.34 27.13
N THR A 321 -3.19 -16.57 26.08
CA THR A 321 -2.38 -16.55 24.85
C THR A 321 -2.08 -15.12 24.39
N LEU A 322 -0.94 -14.91 23.74
CA LEU A 322 -0.69 -13.71 22.94
C LEU A 322 -1.55 -13.79 21.67
N VAL A 323 -2.30 -12.73 21.39
CA VAL A 323 -3.18 -12.60 20.23
C VAL A 323 -2.67 -11.50 19.30
N LEU A 324 -2.36 -11.88 18.06
CA LEU A 324 -2.07 -10.97 16.95
C LEU A 324 -3.31 -10.93 16.06
N ARG A 325 -4.10 -9.85 16.15
CA ARG A 325 -5.33 -9.65 15.37
C ARG A 325 -5.01 -8.95 14.05
N MET A 326 -5.54 -9.44 12.93
CA MET A 326 -5.57 -8.69 11.67
C MET A 326 -6.99 -8.18 11.37
N ASP A 327 -7.12 -6.85 11.24
CA ASP A 327 -8.36 -6.13 10.99
C ASP A 327 -8.42 -5.60 9.55
N ALA A 328 -9.61 -5.65 8.92
CA ALA A 328 -9.93 -4.85 7.73
C ALA A 328 -10.25 -3.39 8.12
N TYR A 329 -9.26 -2.73 8.74
CA TYR A 329 -9.38 -1.42 9.36
C TYR A 329 -8.45 -0.40 8.69
N LYS A 330 -9.00 0.76 8.32
CA LYS A 330 -8.24 1.79 7.60
C LYS A 330 -7.28 2.54 8.54
N ASN A 331 -6.03 2.10 8.60
CA ASN A 331 -4.97 2.69 9.42
C ASN A 331 -3.90 3.39 8.56
N HIS A 332 -3.37 4.54 8.98
CA HIS A 332 -2.23 5.24 8.35
C HIS A 332 -2.21 5.35 6.80
N ASN A 333 -3.39 5.43 6.17
CA ASN A 333 -3.67 5.41 4.71
C ASN A 333 -3.63 4.03 4.02
N LEU A 334 -3.29 2.97 4.74
CA LEU A 334 -3.53 1.59 4.37
C LEU A 334 -4.97 1.16 4.72
N PHE A 335 -5.36 -0.05 4.31
CA PHE A 335 -6.73 -0.59 4.47
C PHE A 335 -6.84 -1.72 5.49
N TYR A 336 -5.70 -2.19 6.00
CA TYR A 336 -5.60 -3.26 6.98
C TYR A 336 -4.72 -2.82 8.15
N ARG A 337 -4.84 -3.55 9.25
CA ARG A 337 -4.04 -3.39 10.46
C ARG A 337 -3.72 -4.75 11.04
N SER A 338 -2.52 -4.95 11.58
CA SER A 338 -2.13 -6.22 12.20
C SER A 338 -1.14 -6.05 13.36
N GLY A 339 -0.79 -7.16 14.01
CA GLY A 339 0.19 -7.24 15.08
C GLY A 339 1.55 -7.82 14.64
N MET A 340 2.63 -7.15 15.06
CA MET A 340 4.00 -7.68 15.07
C MET A 340 4.64 -7.33 16.41
N VAL A 341 5.12 -8.32 17.15
CA VAL A 341 5.95 -8.13 18.35
C VAL A 341 7.40 -8.55 18.10
N GLN A 342 8.32 -7.82 18.72
CA GLN A 342 9.76 -8.04 18.64
C GLN A 342 10.34 -8.08 20.07
N SER A 343 11.33 -8.93 20.32
CA SER A 343 12.19 -8.85 21.53
C SER A 343 13.48 -8.07 21.32
N TRP A 344 13.60 -7.39 20.17
CA TRP A 344 14.78 -6.65 19.73
C TRP A 344 15.32 -5.71 20.82
N ASN A 345 16.63 -5.83 21.09
CA ASN A 345 17.38 -5.11 22.12
C ASN A 345 16.82 -5.20 23.57
N LYS A 346 15.84 -6.08 23.83
CA LYS A 346 15.28 -6.37 25.16
C LYS A 346 15.69 -7.76 25.67
N LEU A 347 15.51 -8.77 24.82
CA LEU A 347 15.85 -10.16 25.08
C LEU A 347 16.40 -10.79 23.80
N CYS A 348 17.62 -11.33 23.88
CA CYS A 348 18.25 -12.07 22.81
C CYS A 348 18.92 -13.32 23.37
N PHE A 349 19.21 -14.29 22.50
CA PHE A 349 19.94 -15.51 22.85
C PHE A 349 20.95 -15.89 21.77
N THR A 350 22.09 -16.44 22.18
CA THR A 350 23.11 -16.99 21.27
C THR A 350 23.14 -18.50 21.44
N GLN A 351 22.84 -19.24 20.36
CA GLN A 351 22.62 -20.69 20.30
C GLN A 351 21.58 -21.26 21.28
N GLY A 352 21.13 -22.50 21.03
CA GLY A 352 20.07 -23.17 21.78
C GLY A 352 18.84 -23.53 20.95
N MET A 353 17.79 -24.00 21.63
CA MET A 353 16.47 -24.22 21.09
C MET A 353 15.58 -22.99 21.29
N ILE A 354 14.68 -22.76 20.34
CA ILE A 354 13.46 -21.99 20.59
C ILE A 354 12.25 -22.80 20.12
N PHE A 355 11.22 -22.86 20.97
CA PHE A 355 9.95 -23.50 20.70
C PHE A 355 8.80 -22.54 20.97
N VAL A 356 7.88 -22.45 20.01
CA VAL A 356 6.71 -21.57 20.06
C VAL A 356 5.46 -22.41 19.80
N SER A 357 4.49 -22.34 20.72
CA SER A 357 3.20 -23.01 20.57
C SER A 357 2.20 -22.04 19.96
N ALA A 358 1.66 -22.35 18.78
CA ALA A 358 0.84 -21.42 18.01
C ALA A 358 -0.41 -22.07 17.38
N ASN A 359 -1.47 -21.28 17.28
CA ASN A 359 -2.67 -21.56 16.47
C ASN A 359 -2.69 -20.52 15.33
N LEU A 360 -2.73 -21.02 14.09
CA LEU A 360 -2.51 -20.23 12.88
C LEU A 360 -3.81 -19.57 12.39
N PRO A 361 -3.77 -18.40 11.75
CA PRO A 361 -4.96 -17.60 11.45
C PRO A 361 -5.85 -18.19 10.35
N ASN A 362 -7.14 -17.84 10.37
CA ASN A 362 -8.13 -18.22 9.36
C ASN A 362 -8.19 -19.75 9.11
N TYR A 363 -8.35 -20.20 7.87
CA TYR A 363 -8.35 -21.62 7.48
C TYR A 363 -7.02 -22.01 6.81
N GLY A 364 -6.47 -23.17 7.20
CA GLY A 364 -5.26 -23.77 6.60
C GLY A 364 -5.41 -24.32 5.18
N ASN A 365 -6.34 -23.78 4.39
CA ASN A 365 -6.48 -24.01 2.95
C ASN A 365 -6.75 -22.71 2.16
N VAL A 366 -6.58 -21.54 2.78
CA VAL A 366 -6.80 -20.21 2.17
C VAL A 366 -5.46 -19.48 2.06
N THR A 367 -5.10 -19.06 0.85
CA THR A 367 -3.83 -18.36 0.57
C THR A 367 -3.95 -16.86 0.86
N GLY A 368 -2.88 -16.25 1.38
CA GLY A 368 -2.70 -14.79 1.42
C GLY A 368 -2.19 -14.21 2.74
N LEU A 369 -2.45 -14.87 3.86
CA LEU A 369 -1.91 -14.50 5.17
C LEU A 369 -0.50 -15.08 5.34
N TRP A 370 0.35 -14.35 6.06
CA TRP A 370 1.73 -14.71 6.40
C TRP A 370 1.92 -14.68 7.92
N PRO A 371 1.51 -15.74 8.66
CA PRO A 371 1.88 -15.89 10.06
C PRO A 371 3.36 -16.24 10.15
N GLY A 372 4.14 -15.35 10.75
CA GLY A 372 5.59 -15.47 10.92
C GLY A 372 5.98 -15.74 12.37
N LEU A 373 6.78 -16.79 12.58
CA LEU A 373 7.53 -17.09 13.80
C LEU A 373 9.00 -17.19 13.40
N TRP A 374 9.83 -16.26 13.85
CA TRP A 374 11.21 -16.17 13.34
C TRP A 374 12.12 -15.40 14.29
N THR A 375 13.41 -15.35 13.96
CA THR A 375 14.42 -14.64 14.73
C THR A 375 15.39 -13.90 13.82
N MET A 376 15.93 -12.76 14.28
CA MET A 376 16.92 -11.97 13.55
C MET A 376 18.08 -11.56 14.48
N GLY A 377 19.31 -11.52 13.96
CA GLY A 377 20.47 -11.02 14.70
C GLY A 377 20.35 -9.53 15.08
N ASN A 378 20.58 -9.20 16.35
CA ASN A 378 20.20 -7.91 16.97
C ASN A 378 20.79 -6.64 16.32
N LEU A 379 21.82 -6.76 15.48
CA LEU A 379 22.41 -5.63 14.75
C LEU A 379 21.49 -5.03 13.68
N ALA A 380 20.40 -5.70 13.29
CA ALA A 380 19.30 -5.09 12.54
C ALA A 380 17.99 -5.17 13.34
N ARG A 381 17.06 -4.26 13.04
CA ARG A 381 15.71 -4.21 13.62
C ARG A 381 14.68 -4.41 12.52
N PRO A 382 13.85 -5.47 12.58
CA PRO A 382 12.81 -5.71 11.56
C PRO A 382 11.88 -4.51 11.39
N GLY A 383 11.64 -4.11 10.14
CA GLY A 383 10.87 -2.92 9.77
C GLY A 383 11.68 -1.63 9.66
N TYR A 384 12.96 -1.61 10.07
CA TYR A 384 13.84 -0.44 10.02
C TYR A 384 14.94 -0.65 8.98
N LEU A 385 14.61 -0.42 7.70
CA LEU A 385 15.45 -0.78 6.54
C LEU A 385 16.87 -0.17 6.55
N ALA A 386 17.08 0.99 7.16
CA ALA A 386 18.41 1.57 7.33
C ALA A 386 19.35 0.71 8.20
N THR A 387 18.81 -0.14 9.09
CA THR A 387 19.60 -1.00 9.98
C THR A 387 20.12 -2.25 9.25
N SER A 388 19.26 -2.86 8.43
CA SER A 388 19.54 -4.07 7.65
C SER A 388 20.44 -3.82 6.43
N ASP A 389 20.53 -2.57 5.94
CA ASP A 389 21.42 -2.13 4.85
C ASP A 389 22.87 -2.62 5.03
N GLY A 390 23.26 -3.63 4.26
CA GLY A 390 24.58 -4.28 4.30
C GLY A 390 24.87 -5.12 5.56
N VAL A 391 23.85 -5.45 6.36
CA VAL A 391 23.96 -6.24 7.61
C VAL A 391 23.11 -7.50 7.53
N TRP A 392 21.87 -7.40 7.07
CA TRP A 392 21.04 -8.55 6.71
C TRP A 392 21.39 -9.02 5.28
N PRO A 393 21.39 -10.33 4.99
CA PRO A 393 21.33 -11.50 5.88
C PRO A 393 22.74 -12.09 6.09
N TYR A 394 23.75 -11.26 6.40
CA TYR A 394 25.15 -11.70 6.38
C TYR A 394 25.51 -12.62 7.56
N THR A 395 26.17 -13.74 7.25
CA THR A 395 26.63 -14.77 8.22
C THR A 395 28.14 -15.01 8.12
N TYR A 396 28.87 -13.94 7.84
CA TYR A 396 30.11 -14.03 7.07
C TYR A 396 31.32 -13.45 7.79
N ASP A 397 32.36 -14.26 7.92
CA ASP A 397 33.62 -13.93 8.63
C ASP A 397 34.83 -14.23 7.73
N SER A 398 34.88 -13.59 6.56
CA SER A 398 35.96 -13.73 5.58
C SER A 398 36.13 -12.46 4.76
N CYS A 399 37.37 -12.17 4.32
CA CYS A 399 37.69 -10.96 3.55
C CYS A 399 38.04 -11.30 2.11
N ASP A 400 37.02 -11.58 1.31
CA ASP A 400 37.12 -11.86 -0.12
C ASP A 400 36.00 -11.14 -0.89
N ALA A 401 35.62 -11.63 -2.07
CA ALA A 401 34.56 -11.00 -2.86
C ALA A 401 33.20 -10.94 -2.14
N GLY A 402 32.93 -11.83 -1.18
CA GLY A 402 31.66 -11.91 -0.47
C GLY A 402 31.25 -10.64 0.27
N ILE A 403 32.23 -9.86 0.75
CA ILE A 403 31.98 -8.62 1.50
C ILE A 403 31.76 -7.39 0.59
N THR A 404 31.84 -7.56 -0.73
CA THR A 404 31.78 -6.46 -1.70
C THR A 404 30.40 -6.34 -2.33
N ALA A 405 30.07 -5.15 -2.85
CA ALA A 405 28.83 -4.92 -3.58
C ALA A 405 28.63 -5.94 -4.70
N ASN A 406 27.42 -6.51 -4.78
CA ASN A 406 27.04 -7.59 -5.70
C ASN A 406 27.98 -8.82 -5.67
N GLN A 407 28.72 -9.06 -4.57
CA GLN A 407 29.76 -10.10 -4.48
C GLN A 407 30.87 -9.96 -5.54
N SER A 408 31.12 -8.73 -6.02
CA SER A 408 31.96 -8.44 -7.20
C SER A 408 31.51 -9.14 -8.50
N SER A 409 30.26 -9.61 -8.57
CA SER A 409 29.71 -10.29 -9.75
C SER A 409 28.81 -9.37 -10.60
N PRO A 410 28.95 -9.37 -11.94
CA PRO A 410 28.12 -8.58 -12.86
C PRO A 410 26.90 -9.34 -13.41
N ASP A 411 26.67 -10.58 -12.99
CA ASP A 411 25.60 -11.46 -13.48
C ASP A 411 24.21 -11.18 -12.86
N GLY A 412 24.18 -10.48 -11.72
CA GLY A 412 22.96 -10.19 -10.96
C GLY A 412 22.63 -11.19 -9.86
N ILE A 413 23.57 -12.05 -9.47
CA ILE A 413 23.43 -12.98 -8.32
C ILE A 413 23.12 -12.26 -6.99
N SER A 414 23.55 -11.01 -6.84
CA SER A 414 23.37 -10.24 -5.62
C SER A 414 23.23 -8.77 -5.96
N TYR A 415 22.28 -8.09 -5.31
CA TYR A 415 22.12 -6.64 -5.30
C TYR A 415 22.44 -6.06 -3.91
N LEU A 416 23.06 -6.84 -3.01
CA LEU A 416 23.53 -6.36 -1.72
C LEU A 416 24.68 -5.35 -1.88
N PRO A 417 24.75 -4.31 -1.02
CA PRO A 417 25.78 -3.27 -1.08
C PRO A 417 27.18 -3.77 -0.66
N GLY A 418 27.31 -5.02 -0.21
CA GLY A 418 28.46 -5.57 0.49
C GLY A 418 28.23 -5.60 2.00
N GLN A 419 29.04 -6.41 2.71
CA GLN A 419 28.92 -6.54 4.16
C GLN A 419 29.49 -5.29 4.84
N ARG A 420 28.59 -4.48 5.42
CA ARG A 420 28.87 -3.20 6.06
C ARG A 420 29.76 -3.36 7.30
N LEU A 421 29.58 -4.44 8.05
CA LEU A 421 30.33 -4.79 9.26
C LEU A 421 31.19 -6.05 9.01
N ASN A 422 32.19 -5.92 8.13
CA ASN A 422 33.05 -7.03 7.71
C ASN A 422 34.33 -7.14 8.54
N VAL A 423 34.85 -8.38 8.62
CA VAL A 423 36.06 -8.77 9.38
C VAL A 423 37.29 -7.89 9.13
N CYS A 424 37.43 -7.34 7.92
CA CYS A 424 38.58 -6.55 7.47
C CYS A 424 38.31 -5.05 7.34
N THR A 425 37.35 -4.55 8.13
CA THR A 425 37.10 -3.11 8.33
C THR A 425 38.37 -2.37 8.77
N CYS A 426 38.63 -1.20 8.21
CA CYS A 426 39.85 -0.43 8.40
C CYS A 426 39.99 0.09 9.85
N LYS A 427 41.23 0.28 10.29
CA LYS A 427 41.52 0.83 11.61
C LYS A 427 41.01 2.27 11.76
N GLY A 428 40.02 2.46 12.63
CA GLY A 428 39.45 3.78 12.94
C GLY A 428 38.21 4.15 12.11
N GLU A 429 37.72 3.24 11.27
CA GLU A 429 36.32 3.27 10.83
C GLU A 429 35.43 2.63 11.91
N ASP A 430 34.12 2.83 11.79
CA ASP A 430 33.09 2.33 12.71
C ASP A 430 32.88 0.80 12.59
N HIS A 431 32.76 0.11 13.73
CA HIS A 431 32.51 -1.33 13.83
C HIS A 431 32.33 -1.75 15.32
N PRO A 432 31.41 -2.66 15.69
CA PRO A 432 31.27 -3.12 17.08
C PRO A 432 32.53 -3.81 17.61
N ASN A 433 32.98 -4.87 16.94
CA ASN A 433 34.15 -5.70 17.31
C ASN A 433 35.08 -5.93 16.10
N ARG A 434 35.81 -4.89 15.68
CA ARG A 434 36.64 -4.93 14.46
C ARG A 434 37.71 -6.04 14.52
N GLY A 435 37.54 -7.07 13.69
CA GLY A 435 38.33 -8.29 13.69
C GLY A 435 37.47 -9.56 13.57
N THR A 436 36.15 -9.42 13.66
CA THR A 436 35.12 -10.43 13.43
C THR A 436 34.13 -9.87 12.41
N GLY A 437 33.69 -10.67 11.44
CA GLY A 437 32.59 -10.32 10.54
C GLY A 437 31.22 -10.45 11.22
N ARG A 438 30.34 -9.48 10.97
CA ARG A 438 29.06 -9.30 11.67
C ARG A 438 27.91 -9.10 10.70
N GLY A 439 26.70 -9.38 11.16
CA GLY A 439 25.49 -9.25 10.36
C GLY A 439 24.22 -9.36 11.17
N ALA A 440 23.12 -9.58 10.45
CA ALA A 440 21.81 -9.91 11.01
C ALA A 440 21.22 -11.05 10.17
N PRO A 441 21.65 -12.30 10.40
CA PRO A 441 20.95 -13.47 9.85
C PRO A 441 19.51 -13.54 10.33
N GLU A 442 18.73 -14.33 9.62
CA GLU A 442 17.32 -14.57 9.84
C GLU A 442 17.08 -16.09 9.85
N ILE A 443 16.52 -16.60 10.95
CA ILE A 443 16.18 -18.03 11.11
C ILE A 443 14.68 -18.13 11.38
N ASP A 444 13.99 -18.80 10.47
CA ASP A 444 12.54 -18.86 10.42
C ASP A 444 12.05 -20.18 11.05
N ILE A 445 11.36 -20.07 12.18
CA ILE A 445 10.75 -21.19 12.89
C ILE A 445 9.54 -21.72 12.10
N LEU A 446 8.75 -20.78 11.57
CA LEU A 446 7.60 -21.00 10.71
C LEU A 446 7.34 -19.71 9.93
N GLU A 447 7.30 -19.81 8.62
CA GLU A 447 6.48 -18.92 7.80
C GLU A 447 5.31 -19.75 7.24
N GLY A 448 4.08 -19.38 7.60
CA GLY A 448 2.90 -20.11 7.14
C GLY A 448 2.54 -19.74 5.71
N GLU A 449 2.43 -20.76 4.86
CA GLU A 449 1.91 -20.66 3.49
C GLU A 449 0.82 -21.72 3.26
N VAL A 450 0.24 -21.77 2.05
CA VAL A 450 -0.68 -22.82 1.60
C VAL A 450 -0.25 -23.32 0.22
N ASP A 451 -0.03 -24.62 0.07
CA ASP A 451 0.32 -25.22 -1.23
C ASP A 451 -0.82 -25.03 -2.24
N THR A 452 -0.49 -24.40 -3.38
CA THR A 452 -1.47 -23.97 -4.39
C THR A 452 -2.00 -25.09 -5.30
N ARG A 453 -1.71 -26.36 -5.00
CA ARG A 453 -2.14 -27.54 -5.78
C ARG A 453 -3.01 -28.50 -4.97
N VAL A 454 -2.61 -28.75 -3.73
CA VAL A 454 -3.28 -29.61 -2.75
C VAL A 454 -4.23 -28.79 -1.87
N MET A 455 -4.02 -27.47 -1.77
CA MET A 455 -4.77 -26.54 -0.93
C MET A 455 -4.75 -26.94 0.54
N VAL A 456 -3.53 -27.10 1.07
CA VAL A 456 -3.25 -27.37 2.50
C VAL A 456 -2.10 -26.49 2.97
N GLY A 457 -2.13 -26.12 4.25
CA GLY A 457 -1.10 -25.32 4.88
C GLY A 457 0.27 -25.99 4.85
N VAL A 458 1.31 -25.20 4.70
CA VAL A 458 2.70 -25.64 4.81
C VAL A 458 3.48 -24.68 5.72
N ALA A 459 4.44 -25.22 6.45
CA ALA A 459 5.46 -24.43 7.13
C ALA A 459 6.67 -24.31 6.21
N SER A 460 6.97 -23.12 5.71
CA SER A 460 8.34 -22.81 5.28
C SER A 460 9.20 -22.68 6.55
N GLN A 461 10.32 -23.39 6.59
CA GLN A 461 11.27 -23.42 7.69
C GLN A 461 12.65 -23.17 7.10
N SER A 462 13.32 -22.09 7.51
CA SER A 462 14.27 -21.38 6.65
C SER A 462 15.46 -20.77 7.41
N TYR A 463 16.60 -20.65 6.72
CA TYR A 463 17.77 -19.85 7.12
C TYR A 463 18.17 -18.93 5.96
N GLN A 464 18.06 -17.61 6.14
CA GLN A 464 18.51 -16.63 5.15
C GLN A 464 20.00 -16.34 5.33
N VAL A 465 20.77 -16.39 4.24
CA VAL A 465 22.21 -16.14 4.25
C VAL A 465 22.68 -15.24 3.11
N ALA A 466 23.73 -14.48 3.40
CA ALA A 466 24.61 -13.86 2.41
C ALA A 466 26.08 -14.04 2.86
N PRO A 467 27.04 -14.17 1.93
CA PRO A 467 26.92 -14.23 0.46
C PRO A 467 26.07 -15.38 -0.09
N MET A 468 25.49 -15.21 -1.28
CA MET A 468 24.79 -16.25 -2.02
C MET A 468 25.76 -17.22 -2.71
N ASP A 469 25.38 -18.51 -2.74
CA ASP A 469 26.01 -19.53 -3.59
C ASP A 469 25.79 -19.25 -5.09
N ILE A 470 26.77 -19.56 -5.94
CA ILE A 470 26.66 -19.40 -7.41
C ILE A 470 25.53 -20.22 -8.06
N TRP A 471 24.97 -21.21 -7.36
CA TRP A 471 23.78 -21.96 -7.78
C TRP A 471 22.58 -21.78 -6.84
N TYR A 472 22.67 -20.91 -5.82
CA TYR A 472 21.73 -20.79 -4.70
C TYR A 472 21.45 -22.12 -3.97
N MET A 473 22.40 -23.07 -3.98
CA MET A 473 22.23 -24.40 -3.37
C MET A 473 23.19 -24.61 -2.17
N PRO A 474 22.79 -25.39 -1.15
CA PRO A 474 23.72 -25.99 -0.19
C PRO A 474 24.43 -27.22 -0.79
N ASP A 475 25.47 -27.69 -0.11
CA ASP A 475 25.92 -29.08 -0.28
C ASP A 475 24.96 -30.04 0.44
N TYR A 476 24.10 -30.71 -0.33
CA TYR A 476 23.11 -31.68 0.15
C TYR A 476 23.70 -32.94 0.79
N ASN A 477 25.03 -33.15 0.76
CA ASN A 477 25.66 -34.19 1.61
C ASN A 477 25.63 -33.82 3.10
N PHE A 478 25.32 -32.57 3.44
CA PHE A 478 25.25 -32.01 4.79
C PHE A 478 23.84 -31.47 5.13
N VAL A 479 22.82 -31.96 4.43
CA VAL A 479 21.40 -31.65 4.66
C VAL A 479 20.66 -32.96 4.91
N GLU A 480 19.94 -33.07 6.03
CA GLU A 480 19.09 -34.22 6.36
C GLU A 480 17.61 -33.82 6.32
N ILE A 481 16.74 -34.74 5.86
CA ILE A 481 15.28 -34.59 5.91
C ILE A 481 14.73 -35.79 6.67
N HIS A 482 14.22 -35.55 7.88
CA HIS A 482 13.82 -36.58 8.83
C HIS A 482 12.53 -37.31 8.43
N ASN A 483 11.64 -36.64 7.69
CA ASN A 483 10.42 -37.26 7.16
C ASN A 483 10.06 -36.79 5.74
N LEU A 484 10.46 -37.59 4.75
CA LEU A 484 10.18 -37.38 3.32
C LEU A 484 8.70 -37.57 2.92
N GLU A 485 7.81 -38.03 3.82
CA GLU A 485 6.38 -38.13 3.52
C GLU A 485 5.63 -36.80 3.72
N VAL A 486 6.19 -35.87 4.50
CA VAL A 486 5.57 -34.56 4.81
C VAL A 486 6.47 -33.35 4.55
N THR A 487 7.80 -33.53 4.54
CA THR A 487 8.79 -32.47 4.36
C THR A 487 9.55 -32.65 3.03
N THR A 488 9.73 -31.56 2.30
CA THR A 488 10.58 -31.49 1.10
C THR A 488 11.39 -30.20 1.12
N MET A 489 12.57 -30.17 0.47
CA MET A 489 13.25 -28.91 0.19
C MET A 489 12.35 -27.99 -0.64
N ASN A 490 12.37 -26.69 -0.33
CA ASN A 490 11.63 -25.69 -1.10
C ASN A 490 12.23 -25.56 -2.51
N THR A 491 11.41 -25.18 -3.50
CA THR A 491 11.90 -24.80 -4.84
C THR A 491 12.28 -23.32 -4.94
N TYR A 492 11.93 -22.52 -3.94
CA TYR A 492 12.42 -21.15 -3.77
C TYR A 492 13.71 -21.15 -2.95
N CYS A 493 14.81 -20.75 -3.57
CA CYS A 493 16.14 -20.70 -2.94
C CYS A 493 16.59 -19.28 -2.56
N GLY A 494 15.68 -18.30 -2.52
CA GLY A 494 15.98 -16.89 -2.27
C GLY A 494 15.87 -15.99 -3.51
N GLY A 495 16.47 -14.80 -3.41
CA GLY A 495 16.41 -13.74 -4.41
C GLY A 495 17.68 -12.86 -4.42
N PRO A 496 17.65 -11.67 -5.04
CA PRO A 496 18.85 -10.84 -5.19
C PRO A 496 19.35 -10.22 -3.88
N PHE A 497 18.61 -10.34 -2.77
CA PHE A 497 19.01 -9.82 -1.46
C PHE A 497 19.33 -10.90 -0.42
N GLN A 498 18.95 -12.16 -0.66
CA GLN A 498 19.16 -13.30 0.24
C GLN A 498 19.27 -14.62 -0.52
N GLN A 499 20.14 -15.53 -0.10
CA GLN A 499 19.96 -16.96 -0.37
C GLN A 499 19.11 -17.55 0.75
N ALA A 500 17.98 -18.16 0.42
CA ALA A 500 17.14 -18.88 1.37
C ALA A 500 17.50 -20.37 1.34
N LEU A 501 17.84 -20.94 2.49
CA LEU A 501 17.97 -22.38 2.68
C LEU A 501 16.74 -22.85 3.42
N SER A 502 15.78 -23.44 2.71
CA SER A 502 14.46 -23.74 3.27
C SER A 502 13.91 -25.09 2.86
N ALA A 503 13.16 -25.69 3.79
CA ALA A 503 12.29 -26.84 3.52
C ALA A 503 10.85 -26.48 3.88
N THR A 504 9.91 -27.11 3.18
CA THR A 504 8.47 -26.95 3.42
C THR A 504 7.89 -28.22 4.00
N SER A 505 7.24 -28.13 5.16
CA SER A 505 6.55 -29.25 5.83
C SER A 505 5.03 -29.08 5.78
N THR A 506 4.31 -30.13 5.37
CA THR A 506 2.84 -30.12 5.28
C THR A 506 2.18 -30.08 6.65
N LEU A 507 1.23 -29.17 6.85
CA LEU A 507 0.57 -28.93 8.13
C LEU A 507 -0.83 -29.55 8.22
N ASN A 508 -1.25 -29.89 9.44
CA ASN A 508 -2.61 -30.36 9.70
C ASN A 508 -3.60 -29.17 9.76
N THR A 509 -4.73 -29.31 9.07
CA THR A 509 -5.83 -28.33 9.03
C THR A 509 -6.47 -28.03 10.40
N THR A 510 -6.21 -28.82 11.44
CA THR A 510 -6.70 -28.55 12.82
C THR A 510 -5.82 -27.60 13.63
N TRP A 511 -4.66 -27.18 13.12
CA TRP A 511 -3.74 -26.23 13.78
C TRP A 511 -4.05 -24.75 13.47
N TYR A 512 -5.25 -24.50 12.95
CA TYR A 512 -5.72 -23.20 12.48
C TYR A 512 -6.93 -22.73 13.30
N GLU A 513 -7.18 -21.43 13.31
CA GLU A 513 -8.28 -20.75 14.01
C GLU A 513 -9.65 -21.24 13.51
N SER A 514 -9.75 -21.50 12.20
CA SER A 514 -10.95 -21.99 11.55
C SER A 514 -10.69 -23.30 10.81
N GLY A 515 -11.57 -24.29 11.01
CA GLY A 515 -11.42 -25.61 10.42
C GLY A 515 -12.53 -26.59 10.79
N ALA A 516 -12.38 -27.84 10.36
CA ALA A 516 -13.27 -28.94 10.70
C ALA A 516 -12.73 -29.73 11.90
N GLY A 517 -12.78 -29.12 13.08
CA GLY A 517 -12.28 -29.68 14.33
C GLY A 517 -12.31 -28.67 15.47
N GLU A 518 -11.59 -28.96 16.55
CA GLU A 518 -11.21 -27.95 17.54
C GLU A 518 -9.98 -27.19 17.01
N ALA A 519 -9.90 -25.88 17.26
CA ALA A 519 -8.73 -25.08 16.91
C ALA A 519 -7.60 -25.42 17.88
N ASN A 520 -6.66 -26.26 17.44
CA ASN A 520 -5.56 -26.75 18.27
C ASN A 520 -4.34 -25.84 18.14
N TYR A 521 -3.56 -25.76 19.21
CA TYR A 521 -2.19 -25.24 19.15
C TYR A 521 -1.24 -26.32 18.66
N GLN A 522 -0.19 -25.89 17.97
CA GLN A 522 0.89 -26.75 17.52
C GLN A 522 2.23 -26.09 17.87
N VAL A 523 3.16 -26.91 18.38
CA VAL A 523 4.52 -26.47 18.66
C VAL A 523 5.32 -26.45 17.36
N TYR A 524 5.99 -25.33 17.11
CA TYR A 524 6.99 -25.11 16.07
C TYR A 524 8.31 -24.75 16.74
N GLY A 525 9.45 -25.04 16.13
CA GLY A 525 10.74 -24.64 16.72
C GLY A 525 11.94 -24.86 15.82
N TYR A 526 13.10 -24.45 16.32
CA TYR A 526 14.39 -24.94 15.86
C TYR A 526 15.34 -25.18 17.05
N GLU A 527 16.38 -25.98 16.85
CA GLU A 527 17.57 -26.03 17.69
C GLU A 527 18.81 -25.71 16.87
N TYR A 528 19.77 -24.96 17.44
CA TYR A 528 21.07 -24.76 16.79
C TYR A 528 22.23 -24.68 17.78
N LEU A 529 23.39 -25.16 17.31
CA LEU A 529 24.71 -24.87 17.87
C LEU A 529 25.54 -24.20 16.77
N ASN A 530 26.33 -23.19 17.14
CA ASN A 530 27.02 -22.32 16.18
C ASN A 530 28.52 -22.61 16.01
N ASP A 531 28.98 -23.78 16.45
CA ASP A 531 30.36 -24.22 16.24
C ASP A 531 30.72 -24.35 14.75
N ASP A 532 32.00 -24.09 14.43
CA ASP A 532 32.50 -24.00 13.06
C ASP A 532 32.60 -25.36 12.34
N ASP A 533 32.67 -26.48 13.08
CA ASP A 533 32.84 -27.84 12.54
C ASP A 533 31.69 -28.79 12.92
N THR A 534 31.11 -28.63 14.11
CA THR A 534 30.04 -29.46 14.69
C THR A 534 28.68 -28.75 14.80
N GLY A 535 28.63 -27.47 14.41
CA GLY A 535 27.40 -26.70 14.37
C GLY A 535 26.35 -27.32 13.45
N HIS A 536 25.10 -27.14 13.84
CA HIS A 536 23.92 -27.59 13.11
C HIS A 536 22.74 -26.68 13.44
N LEU A 537 21.74 -26.68 12.57
CA LEU A 537 20.46 -26.02 12.75
C LEU A 537 19.38 -27.00 12.28
N SER A 538 18.51 -27.44 13.19
CA SER A 538 17.41 -28.38 12.92
C SER A 538 16.07 -27.75 13.25
N TRP A 539 15.10 -27.90 12.36
CA TRP A 539 13.75 -27.37 12.55
C TRP A 539 12.78 -28.45 13.03
N TYR A 540 11.68 -28.03 13.66
CA TYR A 540 10.69 -28.89 14.30
C TYR A 540 9.27 -28.49 13.93
N VAL A 541 8.42 -29.51 13.79
CA VAL A 541 6.97 -29.39 13.92
C VAL A 541 6.54 -30.47 14.92
N GLY A 542 6.22 -30.03 16.13
CA GLY A 542 5.95 -30.89 17.29
C GLY A 542 7.24 -31.37 17.96
N GLU A 543 7.25 -32.64 18.37
CA GLU A 543 8.40 -33.28 19.03
C GLU A 543 9.41 -33.83 18.02
N THR A 544 9.03 -33.95 16.75
CA THR A 544 9.86 -34.50 15.67
C THR A 544 10.58 -33.40 14.89
N PRO A 545 11.90 -33.54 14.61
CA PRO A 545 12.57 -32.66 13.68
C PRO A 545 12.04 -32.90 12.25
N THR A 546 12.07 -31.87 11.41
CA THR A 546 11.61 -31.88 10.02
C THR A 546 12.77 -32.01 9.04
N TRP A 547 13.79 -31.16 9.20
CA TRP A 547 15.04 -31.16 8.45
C TRP A 547 16.19 -30.54 9.25
N THR A 548 17.43 -30.80 8.83
CA THR A 548 18.66 -30.34 9.48
C THR A 548 19.67 -29.82 8.46
N LEU A 549 20.33 -28.71 8.80
CA LEU A 549 21.43 -28.09 8.08
C LEU A 549 22.70 -28.16 8.94
N HIS A 550 23.74 -28.88 8.51
CA HIS A 550 25.03 -28.92 9.23
C HIS A 550 25.99 -27.82 8.75
N ALA A 551 26.95 -27.41 9.60
CA ALA A 551 27.87 -26.29 9.36
C ALA A 551 28.64 -26.36 8.02
N TYR A 552 28.90 -27.56 7.49
CA TYR A 552 29.59 -27.77 6.22
C TYR A 552 28.71 -27.61 4.96
N ALA A 553 27.37 -27.61 5.09
CA ALA A 553 26.44 -27.41 3.97
C ALA A 553 26.61 -26.06 3.27
N LEU A 554 27.15 -25.08 3.98
CA LEU A 554 27.40 -23.71 3.55
C LEU A 554 28.89 -23.42 3.29
N GLY A 555 29.64 -24.45 2.90
CA GLY A 555 31.07 -24.39 2.58
C GLY A 555 31.46 -23.39 1.47
N PRO A 556 32.78 -23.14 1.29
CA PRO A 556 33.29 -22.21 0.29
C PRO A 556 32.91 -22.61 -1.14
N ASN A 557 32.49 -21.64 -1.96
CA ASN A 557 32.16 -21.86 -3.36
C ASN A 557 32.57 -20.64 -4.22
N GLY A 558 33.00 -20.87 -5.46
CA GLY A 558 33.39 -19.82 -6.40
C GLY A 558 34.48 -18.89 -5.88
N ASN A 559 34.07 -17.69 -5.46
CA ASN A 559 34.91 -16.61 -4.95
C ASN A 559 34.62 -16.23 -3.48
N VAL A 560 33.84 -17.04 -2.76
CA VAL A 560 33.46 -16.81 -1.35
C VAL A 560 33.84 -17.99 -0.44
N GLY A 561 34.37 -17.67 0.74
CA GLY A 561 34.56 -18.58 1.89
C GLY A 561 33.27 -19.14 2.52
N PHE A 562 33.39 -19.73 3.71
CA PHE A 562 32.27 -20.29 4.48
C PHE A 562 31.23 -19.24 4.86
N ARG A 563 29.94 -19.60 4.77
CA ARG A 563 28.84 -18.86 5.41
C ARG A 563 28.48 -19.65 6.68
N ARG A 564 28.67 -19.09 7.87
CA ARG A 564 28.57 -19.85 9.12
C ARG A 564 27.12 -19.94 9.62
N ILE A 565 26.90 -20.82 10.59
CA ILE A 565 25.68 -20.78 11.42
C ILE A 565 25.81 -19.57 12.37
N SER A 566 24.70 -18.89 12.66
CA SER A 566 24.72 -17.58 13.34
C SER A 566 25.47 -17.61 14.68
N LYS A 567 26.38 -16.65 14.86
CA LYS A 567 27.00 -16.32 16.15
C LYS A 567 26.46 -15.01 16.75
N GLU A 568 25.57 -14.33 16.02
CA GLU A 568 24.91 -13.12 16.49
C GLU A 568 23.93 -13.45 17.62
N PRO A 569 23.73 -12.55 18.61
CA PRO A 569 22.61 -12.66 19.54
C PRO A 569 21.29 -12.47 18.77
N MET A 570 20.43 -13.48 18.79
CA MET A 570 19.19 -13.51 18.03
C MET A 570 18.03 -12.96 18.87
N ALA A 571 17.32 -11.98 18.34
CA ALA A 571 16.04 -11.49 18.86
C ALA A 571 14.86 -12.26 18.23
N ILE A 572 13.73 -12.31 18.93
CA ILE A 572 12.52 -13.06 18.55
C ILE A 572 11.52 -12.12 17.87
N ILE A 573 10.88 -12.58 16.79
CA ILE A 573 9.80 -11.88 16.08
C ILE A 573 8.59 -12.82 15.95
N LEU A 574 7.40 -12.29 16.26
CA LEU A 574 6.12 -12.95 16.03
C LEU A 574 5.22 -11.94 15.29
N ASN A 575 4.77 -12.25 14.08
CA ASN A 575 3.90 -11.35 13.29
C ASN A 575 2.81 -12.09 12.53
N LEU A 576 1.77 -11.36 12.15
CA LEU A 576 0.76 -11.79 11.19
C LEU A 576 0.69 -10.78 10.04
N GLY A 577 1.31 -11.08 8.90
CA GLY A 577 1.39 -10.17 7.75
C GLY A 577 0.45 -10.50 6.57
N ILE A 578 0.29 -9.56 5.63
CA ILE A 578 -0.44 -9.79 4.36
C ILE A 578 0.14 -8.99 3.18
N SER A 579 0.91 -9.64 2.30
CA SER A 579 1.57 -9.00 1.16
C SER A 579 1.34 -9.70 -0.19
N ASN A 580 1.15 -8.91 -1.24
CA ASN A 580 1.15 -9.37 -2.65
C ASN A 580 2.52 -9.85 -3.13
N ASN A 581 3.61 -9.51 -2.45
CA ASN A 581 4.94 -10.04 -2.74
C ASN A 581 5.19 -11.40 -2.07
N TRP A 582 4.39 -11.74 -1.05
CA TRP A 582 4.48 -13.01 -0.33
C TRP A 582 3.68 -14.11 -1.03
N ALA A 583 2.36 -13.93 -1.11
CA ALA A 583 1.44 -14.95 -1.60
C ALA A 583 0.33 -14.36 -2.47
N TYR A 584 -0.34 -15.21 -3.24
CA TYR A 584 -1.63 -14.86 -3.84
C TYR A 584 -2.70 -14.77 -2.76
N ILE A 585 -3.40 -13.65 -2.66
CA ILE A 585 -4.39 -13.38 -1.61
C ILE A 585 -5.80 -13.70 -2.10
N ASP A 586 -6.49 -14.68 -1.49
CA ASP A 586 -7.93 -14.88 -1.71
C ASP A 586 -8.77 -14.03 -0.75
N TRP A 587 -8.95 -12.77 -1.15
CA TRP A 587 -9.75 -11.76 -0.45
C TRP A 587 -11.21 -12.18 -0.17
N ASN A 588 -11.76 -13.21 -0.82
CA ASN A 588 -13.13 -13.67 -0.57
C ASN A 588 -13.20 -14.74 0.54
N ALA A 589 -12.07 -15.40 0.83
CA ALA A 589 -11.97 -16.50 1.79
C ALA A 589 -11.24 -16.12 3.09
N ILE A 590 -10.75 -14.89 3.19
CA ILE A 590 -10.26 -14.30 4.45
C ILE A 590 -11.42 -13.54 5.11
N HIS A 591 -11.75 -13.88 6.35
CA HIS A 591 -12.90 -13.34 7.07
C HIS A 591 -12.46 -12.53 8.28
N PHE A 592 -12.11 -11.25 8.04
CA PHE A 592 -11.64 -10.34 9.08
C PHE A 592 -12.70 -10.06 10.18
N PRO A 593 -12.30 -9.93 11.46
CA PRO A 593 -10.94 -10.09 11.97
C PRO A 593 -10.50 -11.56 12.04
N VAL A 594 -9.24 -11.82 11.68
CA VAL A 594 -8.58 -13.12 11.83
C VAL A 594 -7.45 -12.98 12.85
N HIS A 595 -7.10 -14.05 13.57
CA HIS A 595 -6.13 -13.98 14.65
C HIS A 595 -5.14 -15.14 14.61
N MET A 596 -3.86 -14.81 14.73
CA MET A 596 -2.83 -15.75 15.11
C MET A 596 -2.70 -15.72 16.63
N ARG A 597 -2.63 -16.88 17.28
CA ARG A 597 -2.48 -16.98 18.74
C ARG A 597 -1.23 -17.75 19.10
N VAL A 598 -0.51 -17.29 20.12
CA VAL A 598 0.69 -17.93 20.66
C VAL A 598 0.47 -18.24 22.14
N ASP A 599 0.51 -19.54 22.45
CA ASP A 599 0.28 -20.15 23.77
C ASP A 599 1.54 -20.08 24.65
N PHE A 600 2.72 -20.34 24.08
CA PHE A 600 3.99 -20.03 24.76
C PHE A 600 5.14 -19.74 23.79
N VAL A 601 6.17 -19.06 24.30
CA VAL A 601 7.54 -19.03 23.76
C VAL A 601 8.49 -19.58 24.81
N ARG A 602 9.31 -20.58 24.48
CA ARG A 602 10.29 -21.19 25.40
C ARG A 602 11.65 -21.38 24.71
N VAL A 603 12.73 -20.99 25.41
CA VAL A 603 14.13 -21.07 24.94
C VAL A 603 14.91 -21.99 25.86
N TYR A 604 15.70 -22.89 25.29
CA TYR A 604 16.53 -23.85 26.03
C TYR A 604 17.99 -23.81 25.55
N GLN A 605 18.95 -23.98 26.45
CA GLN A 605 20.39 -24.00 26.12
C GLN A 605 21.11 -25.14 26.87
N PRO A 606 22.31 -25.56 26.41
CA PRO A 606 23.19 -26.42 27.21
C PRO A 606 23.52 -25.75 28.55
N GLU A 607 23.54 -26.53 29.64
CA GLU A 607 23.70 -26.02 31.02
C GLU A 607 25.03 -25.27 31.23
N ASP A 608 26.06 -25.60 30.45
CA ASP A 608 27.39 -24.98 30.45
C ASP A 608 27.55 -23.80 29.48
N GLN A 609 26.55 -23.52 28.62
CA GLN A 609 26.63 -22.56 27.50
C GLN A 609 25.44 -21.60 27.43
N ILE A 610 24.83 -21.32 28.59
CA ILE A 610 23.71 -20.37 28.74
C ILE A 610 24.18 -18.95 28.38
N ASN A 611 23.54 -18.35 27.37
CA ASN A 611 23.78 -16.97 26.96
C ASN A 611 22.46 -16.29 26.52
N MET A 612 21.95 -15.41 27.37
CA MET A 612 20.66 -14.70 27.23
C MET A 612 20.86 -13.18 27.30
N THR A 613 21.77 -12.63 26.49
CA THR A 613 21.98 -11.18 26.33
C THR A 613 22.02 -10.76 24.87
N CYS A 614 21.58 -9.53 24.59
CA CYS A 614 21.77 -8.87 23.30
C CYS A 614 23.20 -8.31 23.11
N ASP A 615 24.03 -8.32 24.16
CA ASP A 615 25.41 -7.82 24.16
C ASP A 615 26.40 -8.86 24.73
N PRO A 616 26.72 -9.95 23.99
CA PRO A 616 27.83 -10.85 24.34
C PRO A 616 29.20 -10.15 24.25
N GLU A 617 30.17 -10.56 25.07
CA GLU A 617 31.53 -9.96 25.10
C GLU A 617 32.28 -10.12 23.76
N ASP A 618 32.04 -11.22 23.05
CA ASP A 618 32.63 -11.54 21.76
C ASP A 618 31.81 -11.04 20.56
N TYR A 619 30.48 -10.90 20.72
CA TYR A 619 29.53 -10.39 19.71
C TYR A 619 28.74 -9.13 20.16
N PRO A 620 29.39 -8.06 20.65
CA PRO A 620 28.69 -6.91 21.23
C PRO A 620 27.82 -6.16 20.21
N THR A 621 26.71 -5.58 20.68
CA THR A 621 25.77 -4.77 19.89
C THR A 621 25.32 -3.48 20.60
N TYR A 622 25.40 -3.38 21.93
CA TYR A 622 24.78 -2.28 22.70
C TYR A 622 25.36 -0.90 22.36
N ASP A 623 26.65 -0.70 22.60
CA ASP A 623 27.35 0.55 22.24
C ASP A 623 27.20 0.88 20.74
N TYR A 624 27.05 -0.14 19.90
CA TYR A 624 26.87 0.05 18.46
C TYR A 624 25.48 0.61 18.12
N ILE A 625 24.42 0.07 18.72
CA ILE A 625 23.03 0.52 18.50
C ILE A 625 22.83 1.92 19.09
N GLU A 626 23.31 2.17 20.31
CA GLU A 626 23.18 3.46 21.01
C GLU A 626 23.84 4.63 20.25
N ASN A 627 25.00 4.39 19.61
CA ASN A 627 25.65 5.42 18.79
C ASN A 627 24.93 5.69 17.45
N HIS A 628 23.90 4.90 17.10
CA HIS A 628 23.28 4.91 15.77
C HIS A 628 21.73 4.99 15.78
N LEU A 629 21.13 5.37 16.92
CA LEU A 629 19.68 5.32 17.17
C LEU A 629 18.77 5.90 16.07
N ASP A 630 19.18 6.92 15.31
CA ASP A 630 18.39 7.45 14.18
C ASP A 630 18.00 6.37 13.16
N ALA A 631 18.89 5.39 12.90
CA ALA A 631 18.57 4.26 12.02
C ALA A 631 17.60 3.25 12.68
N TYR A 632 17.72 3.04 13.99
CA TYR A 632 16.96 2.03 14.75
C TYR A 632 15.59 2.54 15.26
N MET A 633 15.34 3.85 15.19
CA MET A 633 14.12 4.50 15.69
C MET A 633 13.29 5.22 14.61
N ASN A 634 13.74 5.23 13.34
CA ASN A 634 13.00 5.87 12.24
C ASN A 634 12.76 4.89 11.08
N PRO A 635 11.57 4.28 10.96
CA PRO A 635 11.29 3.26 9.94
C PRO A 635 11.23 3.82 8.50
N ASN A 636 11.17 5.16 8.35
CA ASN A 636 11.16 5.82 7.04
C ASN A 636 12.55 5.86 6.35
N LEU A 637 13.61 5.44 7.05
CA LEU A 637 14.97 5.44 6.53
C LEU A 637 15.30 4.09 5.91
N THR A 638 15.74 4.10 4.65
CA THR A 638 15.92 2.90 3.81
C THR A 638 17.37 2.52 3.52
N SER A 639 18.33 3.27 4.07
CA SER A 639 19.76 2.99 3.97
C SER A 639 20.55 3.62 5.12
N TRP A 640 21.70 3.04 5.44
CA TRP A 640 22.64 3.55 6.43
C TRP A 640 23.09 5.00 6.15
N SER A 641 23.23 5.33 4.86
CA SER A 641 23.56 6.69 4.42
C SER A 641 22.39 7.68 4.55
N SER A 642 21.14 7.21 4.50
CA SER A 642 19.96 8.06 4.74
C SER A 642 19.78 8.44 6.21
N ALA A 643 20.28 7.61 7.14
CA ALA A 643 20.42 7.93 8.57
C ALA A 643 21.66 8.80 8.90
N GLY A 644 22.27 9.44 7.90
CA GLY A 644 23.42 10.34 8.07
C GLY A 644 24.76 9.66 8.40
N TYR A 645 24.77 8.34 8.60
CA TYR A 645 25.97 7.57 8.91
C TYR A 645 26.77 7.23 7.65
N LYS A 646 27.97 6.67 7.85
CA LYS A 646 28.89 6.29 6.76
C LYS A 646 29.13 4.80 6.77
N VAL A 647 29.14 4.20 5.60
CA VAL A 647 29.57 2.80 5.41
C VAL A 647 31.05 2.69 5.78
N PRO A 648 31.45 1.79 6.70
CA PRO A 648 32.85 1.58 7.05
C PRO A 648 33.68 1.10 5.86
N LYS A 649 34.92 1.60 5.75
CA LYS A 649 35.86 1.12 4.72
C LYS A 649 36.48 -0.22 5.14
N ASN A 650 36.74 -1.09 4.18
CA ASN A 650 37.50 -2.33 4.34
C ASN A 650 38.83 -2.32 3.57
N HIS A 651 39.80 -3.17 3.97
CA HIS A 651 41.12 -3.17 3.32
C HIS A 651 41.11 -3.70 1.88
N LEU A 652 40.15 -4.56 1.52
CA LEU A 652 40.07 -5.19 0.21
C LEU A 652 39.76 -4.18 -0.91
N VAL A 653 38.82 -3.27 -0.66
CA VAL A 653 38.41 -2.24 -1.63
C VAL A 653 39.22 -0.95 -1.48
N HIS A 654 39.68 -0.62 -0.27
CA HIS A 654 40.26 0.71 0.04
C HIS A 654 41.78 0.73 0.29
N GLY A 655 42.44 -0.43 0.36
CA GLY A 655 43.90 -0.51 0.51
C GLY A 655 44.46 0.05 1.83
N CYS A 656 43.66 0.06 2.89
CA CYS A 656 44.07 0.45 4.24
C CYS A 656 44.86 -0.66 4.97
N THR A 657 45.45 -0.31 6.11
CA THR A 657 46.29 -1.18 6.98
C THR A 657 45.90 -1.06 8.44
#